data_AF-A0A4P2VLI1-F1
#
_entry.id   AF-A0A4P2VLI1-F1
#
_cell.length_a   1.000
_cell.length_b   1.000
_cell.length_c   1.000
_cell.angle_alpha   90.00
_cell.angle_beta   90.00
_cell.angle_gamma   90.00
#
_symmetry.space_group_name_H-M   'P 1'
#
loop_
_entity.id
_entity.type
_entity.pdbx_description
1 polymer ?
#
loop_
_entity_poly.entity_id
_entity_poly.type
_entity_poly.pdbx_seq_one_letter_code
_entity_poly.pdbx_strand_id
1 'polypeptide(L)'
;MLRLKKSVLLSSVLLTVACQKSDINKSDVQINDIEEMSSTSENNHWELPELTLQEKKDLVSSVKTVFNEFYVNRNQKVIDYNYDAIAFANKLDENMDSENLLKSTMNIFFNVRDLHTGFTYPVPARCYSGGFPITVGLSYDEKYGYKERLIVSAKLTPSLSLPNASAQALADFEALSVGDEILTIRNIGIEGYENQEIYANTAIDIIGKIGRGSNPEAFKSRALQRLFSRNGRYIKIPEGNFTLKVKRAIDGKIVKYTLPWITYVSSEQICNDYFHKKSPNIDIGLDNNIENIYELNNKKNEETFVKDLYANNASNQNIVKYIAKYKRKSIAVIRINRFIPDGDFSYSDYLVARKYIENEVNDIRKFILHNRSKIQGVLIDVRGNGGGFGSFPQLLANAFTHKFVSNLEMRPLVSKTNRDTFYNLEMSRYYARLNTSDPMQTPHLSTVNEMDRYLADSNFSDQIQAKTLLLAPADRYDGDENDALPETYNKKDTEILKAVLTIKPIAVLTNSNCYSACDVFVSLMKDYKIAKIFGTTKQTGGGGANVIEWKDFLTPVVVDEQGTKVSIIPNGSPLPRNSEIRFAWNKIVRPFAVKDYEKYIEGVGVVTDYVYRQTTQDLLDNDKVVFQKVFNDIIDSKNTKGFYLKR
;
A
#
# COMPACT_ATOMS: atom_id res chain seq x y z
N MET A 1 5.36 -13.18 79.74
CA MET A 1 6.34 -14.02 80.47
C MET A 1 5.96 -15.46 80.22
N LEU A 2 6.87 -16.25 79.61
CA LEU A 2 6.82 -17.72 79.38
C LEU A 2 5.68 -18.30 78.52
N ARG A 3 5.84 -19.43 77.82
CA ARG A 3 6.91 -20.05 77.00
C ARG A 3 6.34 -21.45 76.66
N LEU A 4 6.34 -21.80 75.36
CA LEU A 4 6.55 -23.15 74.77
C LEU A 4 5.52 -24.27 75.11
N LYS A 5 5.20 -25.27 74.28
CA LYS A 5 5.94 -25.95 73.20
C LYS A 5 4.99 -26.90 72.42
N LYS A 6 5.15 -26.98 71.09
CA LYS A 6 5.31 -28.18 70.21
C LYS A 6 4.27 -29.33 70.28
N SER A 7 3.86 -30.06 69.23
CA SER A 7 3.93 -30.08 67.75
C SER A 7 3.04 -31.26 67.30
N VAL A 8 2.56 -31.29 66.04
CA VAL A 8 2.58 -32.41 65.04
C VAL A 8 1.68 -31.94 63.86
N LEU A 9 2.22 -31.41 62.76
CA LEU A 9 2.59 -32.06 61.48
C LEU A 9 1.41 -32.70 60.70
N LEU A 10 0.94 -32.02 59.64
CA LEU A 10 1.03 -32.49 58.25
C LEU A 10 0.53 -31.45 57.21
N SER A 11 1.13 -31.51 56.02
CA SER A 11 0.72 -30.96 54.72
C SER A 11 0.70 -29.43 54.49
N SER A 12 1.85 -28.96 54.02
CA SER A 12 2.06 -27.85 53.08
C SER A 12 1.24 -27.99 51.77
N VAL A 13 0.66 -26.89 51.27
CA VAL A 13 0.88 -26.34 49.91
C VAL A 13 0.31 -24.90 49.88
N LEU A 14 1.20 -23.91 49.83
CA LEU A 14 0.90 -22.59 49.24
C LEU A 14 1.00 -22.75 47.73
N LEU A 15 -0.04 -22.38 46.98
CA LEU A 15 0.06 -22.15 45.54
C LEU A 15 0.01 -20.65 45.29
N THR A 16 1.22 -20.09 45.28
CA THR A 16 1.58 -18.88 44.57
C THR A 16 1.22 -19.04 43.09
N VAL A 17 0.55 -18.03 42.54
CA VAL A 17 0.22 -17.91 41.12
C VAL A 17 1.49 -18.07 40.28
N ALA A 18 1.65 -19.23 39.69
CA ALA A 18 2.64 -19.47 38.65
C ALA A 18 2.16 -18.75 37.38
N CYS A 19 2.87 -17.69 37.00
CA CYS A 19 2.95 -17.31 35.60
C CYS A 19 3.56 -18.50 34.85
N GLN A 20 2.73 -19.26 34.14
CA GLN A 20 3.24 -20.17 33.12
C GLN A 20 3.89 -19.32 32.03
N LYS A 21 5.22 -19.34 32.03
CA LYS A 21 6.01 -19.11 30.82
C LYS A 21 5.52 -20.11 29.78
N SER A 22 4.75 -19.64 28.81
CA SER A 22 4.71 -20.30 27.51
C SER A 22 6.03 -19.96 26.83
N ASP A 23 6.92 -20.96 26.75
CA ASP A 23 8.08 -20.92 25.89
C ASP A 23 7.60 -20.81 24.44
N ILE A 24 7.50 -19.56 23.99
CA ILE A 24 7.41 -19.22 22.58
C ILE A 24 8.82 -18.75 22.25
N ASN A 25 9.53 -19.52 21.42
CA ASN A 25 10.74 -19.09 20.74
C ASN A 25 10.42 -17.81 19.96
N LYS A 26 10.63 -16.67 20.62
CA LYS A 26 10.64 -15.35 20.05
C LYS A 26 12.02 -15.16 19.45
N SER A 27 12.10 -15.01 18.14
CA SER A 27 13.23 -14.34 17.52
C SER A 27 13.17 -12.87 17.94
N ASP A 28 13.78 -12.58 19.09
CA ASP A 28 14.08 -11.23 19.52
C ASP A 28 15.07 -10.64 18.51
N VAL A 29 14.61 -9.73 17.65
CA VAL A 29 15.54 -8.86 16.92
C VAL A 29 15.92 -7.74 17.87
N GLN A 30 17.07 -7.86 18.51
CA GLN A 30 17.61 -6.82 19.38
C GLN A 30 18.36 -5.78 18.54
N ILE A 31 18.54 -4.58 19.08
CA ILE A 31 19.32 -3.49 18.47
C ILE A 31 20.75 -3.95 18.11
N ASN A 32 21.27 -5.00 18.77
CA ASN A 32 22.57 -5.61 18.47
C ASN A 32 22.58 -6.39 17.14
N ASP A 33 21.43 -6.85 16.63
CA ASP A 33 21.36 -7.54 15.33
C ASP A 33 21.55 -6.55 14.17
N ILE A 34 21.33 -5.25 14.39
CA ILE A 34 21.65 -4.18 13.43
C ILE A 34 23.18 -3.99 13.34
N GLU A 35 23.92 -4.26 14.42
CA GLU A 35 25.39 -4.13 14.45
C GLU A 35 26.07 -5.29 13.70
N GLU A 36 25.56 -6.52 13.79
CA GLU A 36 26.07 -7.67 13.00
C GLU A 36 25.74 -7.56 11.49
N MET A 37 24.67 -6.85 11.11
CA MET A 37 24.34 -6.56 9.71
C MET A 37 25.33 -5.62 9.00
N SER A 38 26.27 -5.01 9.73
CA SER A 38 27.27 -4.09 9.18
C SER A 38 28.61 -4.73 8.83
N SER A 39 28.77 -6.04 9.05
CA SER A 39 30.02 -6.75 8.73
C SER A 39 29.77 -7.90 7.77
N THR A 40 30.21 -7.76 6.51
CA THR A 40 30.86 -8.84 5.71
C THR A 40 31.18 -8.39 4.27
N SER A 41 32.49 -8.46 3.98
CA SER A 41 33.16 -8.45 2.66
C SER A 41 33.04 -7.20 1.78
N GLU A 42 34.18 -6.76 1.25
CA GLU A 42 34.36 -5.61 0.36
C GLU A 42 33.59 -5.69 -1.00
N ASN A 43 32.73 -6.68 -1.21
CA ASN A 43 32.03 -6.96 -2.49
C ASN A 43 30.49 -6.86 -2.44
N ASN A 44 29.88 -6.43 -1.33
CA ASN A 44 28.41 -6.34 -1.22
C ASN A 44 27.91 -4.89 -1.40
N HIS A 45 27.58 -4.51 -2.64
CA HIS A 45 27.00 -3.20 -2.96
C HIS A 45 25.78 -3.35 -3.88
N TRP A 46 24.95 -2.30 -3.96
CA TRP A 46 23.81 -2.30 -4.87
C TRP A 46 24.32 -2.31 -6.32
N GLU A 47 23.87 -3.28 -7.11
CA GLU A 47 24.18 -3.40 -8.53
C GLU A 47 23.02 -4.07 -9.28
N LEU A 48 22.89 -3.77 -10.57
CA LEU A 48 21.98 -4.49 -11.46
C LEU A 48 22.72 -5.72 -12.02
N PRO A 49 22.11 -6.92 -11.99
CA PRO A 49 22.78 -8.12 -12.44
C PRO A 49 22.87 -8.20 -13.96
N GLU A 50 23.91 -8.88 -14.46
CA GLU A 50 23.95 -9.34 -15.85
C GLU A 50 22.97 -10.49 -16.08
N LEU A 51 22.05 -10.31 -17.03
CA LEU A 51 21.02 -11.27 -17.41
C LEU A 51 21.47 -12.15 -18.56
N THR A 52 21.09 -13.43 -18.51
CA THR A 52 21.21 -14.36 -19.64
C THR A 52 20.26 -13.97 -20.77
N LEU A 53 20.52 -14.45 -22.00
CA LEU A 53 19.64 -14.17 -23.14
C LEU A 53 18.19 -14.64 -22.90
N GLN A 54 17.99 -15.78 -22.24
CA GLN A 54 16.65 -16.29 -21.93
C GLN A 54 15.94 -15.38 -20.92
N GLU A 55 16.63 -14.98 -19.84
CA GLU A 55 16.11 -14.01 -18.86
C GLU A 55 15.68 -12.68 -19.51
N LYS A 56 16.44 -12.20 -20.50
CA LYS A 56 16.08 -11.00 -21.27
C LYS A 56 14.83 -11.21 -22.11
N LYS A 57 14.73 -12.34 -22.82
CA LYS A 57 13.54 -12.70 -23.62
C LYS A 57 12.28 -12.78 -22.77
N ASP A 58 12.39 -13.45 -21.61
CA ASP A 58 11.26 -13.62 -20.70
C ASP A 58 10.79 -12.27 -20.13
N LEU A 59 11.74 -11.40 -19.74
CA LEU A 59 11.43 -10.05 -19.27
C LEU A 59 10.75 -9.22 -20.37
N VAL A 60 11.33 -9.17 -21.57
CA VAL A 60 10.80 -8.40 -22.71
C VAL A 60 9.39 -8.88 -23.08
N SER A 61 9.19 -10.19 -23.18
CA SER A 61 7.89 -10.80 -23.47
C SER A 61 6.84 -10.46 -22.41
N SER A 62 7.21 -10.56 -21.13
CA SER A 62 6.31 -10.28 -20.00
C SER A 62 5.89 -8.80 -19.96
N VAL A 63 6.84 -7.88 -20.13
CA VAL A 63 6.56 -6.43 -20.15
C VAL A 63 5.67 -6.07 -21.34
N LYS A 64 5.95 -6.60 -22.53
CA LYS A 64 5.10 -6.40 -23.71
C LYS A 64 3.70 -6.96 -23.47
N THR A 65 3.57 -8.13 -22.88
CA THR A 65 2.27 -8.74 -22.57
C THR A 65 1.46 -7.85 -21.62
N VAL A 66 2.06 -7.35 -20.54
CA VAL A 66 1.39 -6.45 -19.60
C VAL A 66 0.82 -5.21 -20.28
N PHE A 67 1.63 -4.48 -21.04
CA PHE A 67 1.19 -3.22 -21.64
C PHE A 67 0.30 -3.40 -22.89
N ASN A 68 0.51 -4.45 -23.67
CA ASN A 68 -0.32 -4.70 -24.86
C ASN A 68 -1.63 -5.41 -24.52
N GLU A 69 -1.67 -6.27 -23.51
CA GLU A 69 -2.83 -7.16 -23.31
C GLU A 69 -3.67 -6.84 -22.08
N PHE A 70 -3.12 -6.16 -21.07
CA PHE A 70 -3.77 -5.99 -19.78
C PHE A 70 -3.91 -4.53 -19.30
N TYR A 71 -3.00 -3.63 -19.65
CA TYR A 71 -2.92 -2.32 -19.01
C TYR A 71 -4.09 -1.38 -19.36
N VAL A 72 -5.12 -1.37 -18.50
CA VAL A 72 -6.39 -0.65 -18.68
C VAL A 72 -6.29 0.87 -18.62
N ASN A 73 -5.23 1.40 -18.02
CA ASN A 73 -5.11 2.84 -17.76
C ASN A 73 -4.37 3.60 -18.87
N ARG A 74 -3.88 2.92 -19.90
CA ARG A 74 -3.07 3.50 -20.99
C ARG A 74 -3.63 4.81 -21.55
N ASN A 75 -4.86 4.80 -22.05
CA ASN A 75 -5.44 5.98 -22.72
C ASN A 75 -5.51 7.19 -21.77
N GLN A 76 -5.79 6.93 -20.48
CA GLN A 76 -5.78 7.98 -19.47
C GLN A 76 -4.37 8.54 -19.28
N LYS A 77 -3.33 7.68 -19.23
CA LYS A 77 -1.94 8.13 -19.06
C LYS A 77 -1.38 8.88 -20.27
N VAL A 78 -1.82 8.53 -21.48
CA VAL A 78 -1.51 9.30 -22.68
C VAL A 78 -2.05 10.72 -22.57
N ILE A 79 -3.30 10.87 -22.09
CA ILE A 79 -3.92 12.19 -21.91
C ILE A 79 -3.28 12.97 -20.75
N ASP A 80 -3.07 12.33 -19.60
CA ASP A 80 -2.64 13.00 -18.38
C ASP A 80 -1.15 13.37 -18.40
N TYR A 81 -0.32 12.56 -19.06
CA TYR A 81 1.14 12.65 -18.98
C TYR A 81 1.86 12.66 -20.32
N ASN A 82 1.13 12.61 -21.45
CA ASN A 82 1.73 12.49 -22.78
C ASN A 82 2.71 11.30 -22.87
N TYR A 83 2.34 10.19 -22.23
CA TYR A 83 3.17 8.99 -22.14
C TYR A 83 2.40 7.75 -22.58
N ASP A 84 2.85 7.13 -23.66
CA ASP A 84 2.30 5.88 -24.19
C ASP A 84 3.20 4.69 -23.85
N ALA A 85 2.84 3.95 -22.80
CA ALA A 85 3.61 2.80 -22.33
C ALA A 85 3.80 1.70 -23.38
N ILE A 86 2.84 1.50 -24.29
CA ILE A 86 2.96 0.50 -25.36
C ILE A 86 4.11 0.84 -26.29
N ALA A 87 4.23 2.11 -26.68
CA ALA A 87 5.28 2.57 -27.59
C ALA A 87 6.69 2.37 -27.01
N PHE A 88 6.84 2.43 -25.69
CA PHE A 88 8.13 2.18 -25.02
C PHE A 88 8.36 0.69 -24.72
N ALA A 89 7.33 -0.04 -24.26
CA ALA A 89 7.42 -1.49 -24.04
C ALA A 89 7.79 -2.23 -25.34
N ASN A 90 7.24 -1.81 -26.48
CA ASN A 90 7.52 -2.42 -27.77
C ASN A 90 8.93 -2.12 -28.31
N LYS A 91 9.65 -1.15 -27.74
CA LYS A 91 11.05 -0.86 -28.07
C LYS A 91 12.05 -1.70 -27.25
N LEU A 92 11.60 -2.39 -26.21
CA LEU A 92 12.47 -3.31 -25.46
C LEU A 92 12.87 -4.47 -26.36
N ASP A 93 14.15 -4.83 -26.29
CA ASP A 93 14.81 -5.81 -27.15
C ASP A 93 15.78 -6.65 -26.32
N GLU A 94 15.78 -7.97 -26.52
CA GLU A 94 16.62 -8.89 -25.76
C GLU A 94 18.12 -8.74 -26.02
N ASN A 95 18.52 -8.01 -27.07
CA ASN A 95 19.92 -7.70 -27.39
C ASN A 95 20.46 -6.48 -26.64
N MET A 96 19.62 -5.75 -25.90
CA MET A 96 20.08 -4.68 -25.01
C MET A 96 21.03 -5.25 -23.95
N ASP A 97 22.02 -4.46 -23.52
CA ASP A 97 22.77 -4.78 -22.30
C ASP A 97 21.83 -4.81 -21.09
N SER A 98 22.19 -5.62 -20.10
CA SER A 98 21.29 -5.96 -18.98
C SER A 98 20.91 -4.73 -18.16
N GLU A 99 21.86 -3.83 -17.94
CA GLU A 99 21.65 -2.60 -17.20
C GLU A 99 20.64 -1.70 -17.92
N ASN A 100 20.83 -1.43 -19.21
CA ASN A 100 19.91 -0.60 -19.99
C ASN A 100 18.54 -1.25 -20.13
N LEU A 101 18.44 -2.58 -20.30
CA LEU A 101 17.16 -3.28 -20.35
C LEU A 101 16.38 -3.12 -19.03
N LEU A 102 17.04 -3.35 -17.90
CA LEU A 102 16.43 -3.22 -16.56
C LEU A 102 16.03 -1.77 -16.27
N LYS A 103 16.92 -0.80 -16.50
CA LYS A 103 16.64 0.63 -16.31
C LYS A 103 15.51 1.10 -17.23
N SER A 104 15.51 0.70 -18.50
CA SER A 104 14.45 1.03 -19.46
C SER A 104 13.10 0.44 -19.04
N THR A 105 13.11 -0.81 -18.56
CA THR A 105 11.92 -1.46 -18.01
C THR A 105 11.38 -0.65 -16.83
N MET A 106 12.19 -0.38 -15.80
CA MET A 106 11.77 0.40 -14.62
C MET A 106 11.23 1.79 -15.01
N ASN A 107 11.88 2.45 -15.97
CA ASN A 107 11.44 3.75 -16.47
C ASN A 107 10.03 3.71 -17.06
N ILE A 108 9.63 2.63 -17.76
CA ILE A 108 8.26 2.50 -18.26
C ILE A 108 7.28 2.51 -17.09
N PHE A 109 7.53 1.68 -16.07
CA PHE A 109 6.68 1.57 -14.89
C PHE A 109 6.63 2.83 -14.02
N PHE A 110 7.70 3.64 -14.00
CA PHE A 110 7.68 4.96 -13.36
C PHE A 110 6.87 6.00 -14.15
N ASN A 111 7.03 6.04 -15.46
CA ASN A 111 6.42 7.07 -16.29
C ASN A 111 4.92 6.89 -16.52
N VAL A 112 4.39 5.67 -16.37
CA VAL A 112 2.93 5.47 -16.34
C VAL A 112 2.26 6.10 -15.13
N ARG A 113 3.02 6.39 -14.05
CA ARG A 113 2.53 7.05 -12.83
C ARG A 113 1.24 6.40 -12.32
N ASP A 114 1.34 5.13 -12.02
CA ASP A 114 0.22 4.30 -11.61
C ASP A 114 0.63 3.52 -10.35
N LEU A 115 -0.12 3.72 -9.26
CA LEU A 115 0.19 3.14 -7.95
C LEU A 115 0.10 1.60 -7.95
N HIS A 116 -0.63 1.04 -8.91
CA HIS A 116 -0.87 -0.39 -9.06
C HIS A 116 -0.03 -1.04 -10.16
N THR A 117 0.70 -0.26 -10.96
CA THR A 117 1.56 -0.80 -12.03
C THR A 117 3.04 -0.52 -11.75
N GLY A 118 3.81 -1.56 -11.43
CA GLY A 118 5.19 -1.46 -10.99
C GLY A 118 6.06 -2.65 -11.39
N PHE A 119 7.37 -2.41 -11.44
CA PHE A 119 8.39 -3.44 -11.62
C PHE A 119 9.33 -3.42 -10.42
N THR A 120 9.84 -4.59 -10.03
CA THR A 120 10.92 -4.70 -9.04
C THR A 120 12.16 -5.27 -9.69
N TYR A 121 13.31 -4.69 -9.41
CA TYR A 121 14.59 -5.20 -9.89
C TYR A 121 14.89 -6.60 -9.32
N PRO A 122 15.65 -7.41 -10.08
CA PRO A 122 16.16 -8.69 -9.59
C PRO A 122 17.14 -8.55 -8.42
N VAL A 123 17.48 -9.67 -7.76
CA VAL A 123 18.64 -9.72 -6.86
C VAL A 123 19.94 -9.50 -7.67
N PRO A 124 20.95 -8.79 -7.14
CA PRO A 124 21.05 -8.27 -5.76
C PRO A 124 20.38 -6.92 -5.51
N ALA A 125 20.07 -6.11 -6.54
CA ALA A 125 19.56 -4.75 -6.38
C ALA A 125 18.42 -4.62 -5.34
N ARG A 126 17.43 -5.52 -5.38
CA ARG A 126 16.29 -5.51 -4.45
C ARG A 126 16.63 -5.76 -2.98
N CYS A 127 17.82 -6.26 -2.70
CA CYS A 127 18.25 -6.64 -1.36
C CYS A 127 18.87 -5.50 -0.55
N TYR A 128 18.97 -4.31 -1.14
CA TYR A 128 19.46 -3.14 -0.44
C TYR A 128 18.37 -2.10 -0.28
N SER A 129 18.45 -1.33 0.79
CA SER A 129 17.76 -0.06 0.97
C SER A 129 18.78 0.97 1.43
N GLY A 130 18.56 2.25 1.14
CA GLY A 130 19.42 3.30 1.64
C GLY A 130 18.63 4.53 2.05
N GLY A 131 19.11 5.26 3.05
CA GLY A 131 18.44 6.45 3.54
C GLY A 131 19.05 6.97 4.83
N PHE A 132 18.25 7.69 5.61
CA PHE A 132 18.71 8.32 6.85
C PHE A 132 17.57 8.34 7.89
N PRO A 133 17.83 8.17 9.19
CA PRO A 133 16.80 7.96 10.22
C PRO A 133 16.10 9.27 10.64
N ILE A 134 15.52 9.97 9.66
CA ILE A 134 14.63 11.11 9.85
C ILE A 134 13.38 10.96 8.98
N THR A 135 12.29 11.57 9.40
CA THR A 135 11.09 11.75 8.57
C THR A 135 10.85 13.23 8.34
N VAL A 136 10.16 13.53 7.24
CA VAL A 136 9.78 14.89 6.87
C VAL A 136 8.31 14.97 6.51
N GLY A 137 7.75 16.17 6.64
CA GLY A 137 6.41 16.50 6.18
C GLY A 137 6.34 17.88 5.55
N LEU A 138 5.28 18.13 4.79
CA LEU A 138 4.99 19.46 4.27
C LEU A 138 4.06 20.20 5.21
N SER A 139 4.46 21.40 5.63
CA SER A 139 3.62 22.28 6.44
C SER A 139 3.10 23.47 5.65
N TYR A 140 1.91 23.93 6.05
CA TYR A 140 1.18 25.05 5.45
C TYR A 140 0.67 25.97 6.56
N ASP A 141 1.60 26.62 7.28
CA ASP A 141 1.21 27.52 8.37
C ASP A 141 0.66 28.86 7.83
N GLU A 142 -0.44 29.32 8.42
CA GLU A 142 -1.10 30.58 8.05
C GLU A 142 -0.17 31.80 8.21
N LYS A 143 0.67 31.82 9.24
CA LYS A 143 1.66 32.89 9.47
C LYS A 143 2.67 33.06 8.33
N TYR A 144 2.79 32.07 7.44
CA TYR A 144 3.63 32.10 6.25
C TYR A 144 2.78 32.15 4.96
N GLY A 145 1.52 32.58 5.05
CA GLY A 145 0.60 32.68 3.91
C GLY A 145 0.26 31.32 3.29
N TYR A 146 0.28 30.24 4.08
CA TYR A 146 0.11 28.86 3.61
C TYR A 146 1.14 28.43 2.55
N LYS A 147 2.31 29.07 2.51
CA LYS A 147 3.42 28.62 1.67
C LYS A 147 3.90 27.23 2.15
N GLU A 148 4.10 26.34 1.19
CA GLU A 148 4.64 24.99 1.43
C GLU A 148 6.06 25.08 2.01
N ARG A 149 6.31 24.35 3.10
CA ARG A 149 7.61 24.26 3.79
C ARG A 149 7.92 22.80 4.12
N LEU A 150 9.16 22.37 3.88
CA LEU A 150 9.62 21.02 4.19
C LEU A 150 10.19 20.99 5.61
N ILE A 151 9.53 20.26 6.51
CA ILE A 151 9.85 20.25 7.93
C ILE A 151 10.34 18.86 8.34
N VAL A 152 11.39 18.81 9.17
CA VAL A 152 11.80 17.58 9.87
C VAL A 152 10.71 17.22 10.89
N SER A 153 9.95 16.15 10.63
CA SER A 153 8.82 15.75 11.46
C SER A 153 9.22 14.82 12.61
N ALA A 154 10.23 13.98 12.43
CA ALA A 154 10.75 13.14 13.49
C ALA A 154 12.21 12.71 13.24
N LYS A 155 12.95 12.49 14.32
CA LYS A 155 14.17 11.66 14.34
C LYS A 155 13.77 10.24 14.74
N LEU A 156 14.20 9.26 13.96
CA LEU A 156 13.82 7.85 14.16
C LEU A 156 14.70 7.14 15.18
N THR A 157 15.86 7.71 15.50
CA THR A 157 16.77 7.25 16.55
C THR A 157 17.25 8.44 17.40
N PRO A 158 17.43 8.28 18.73
CA PRO A 158 17.96 9.34 19.59
C PRO A 158 19.43 9.69 19.26
N SER A 159 20.23 8.69 18.87
CA SER A 159 21.63 8.84 18.50
C SER A 159 21.96 8.03 17.24
N LEU A 160 22.98 8.47 16.51
CA LEU A 160 23.47 7.76 15.33
C LEU A 160 24.58 6.79 15.76
N SER A 161 24.34 5.48 15.67
CA SER A 161 25.39 4.47 15.84
C SER A 161 25.78 3.94 14.47
N LEU A 162 26.96 4.32 13.99
CA LEU A 162 27.54 3.83 12.74
C LEU A 162 29.04 3.62 12.97
N PRO A 163 29.60 2.42 12.65
CA PRO A 163 31.01 2.10 12.89
C PRO A 163 32.00 3.12 12.32
N ASN A 164 31.61 3.86 11.27
CA ASN A 164 32.46 4.78 10.51
C ASN A 164 31.90 6.22 10.40
N ALA A 165 30.96 6.63 11.26
CA ALA A 165 30.51 8.03 11.24
C ALA A 165 31.59 8.98 11.77
N SER A 166 31.81 10.10 11.06
CA SER A 166 32.73 11.14 11.53
C SER A 166 32.16 11.85 12.77
N ALA A 167 33.05 12.35 13.63
CA ALA A 167 32.62 13.14 14.81
C ALA A 167 31.73 14.34 14.42
N GLN A 168 31.97 14.94 13.25
CA GLN A 168 31.13 16.02 12.73
C GLN A 168 29.73 15.52 12.35
N ALA A 169 29.61 14.36 11.71
CA ALA A 169 28.30 13.81 11.34
C ALA A 169 27.44 13.48 12.58
N LEU A 170 28.08 12.97 13.64
CA LEU A 170 27.41 12.73 14.93
C LEU A 170 26.92 14.05 15.55
N ALA A 171 27.78 15.06 15.61
CA ALA A 171 27.42 16.39 16.13
C ALA A 171 26.32 17.07 15.30
N ASP A 172 26.37 16.95 13.97
CA ASP A 172 25.37 17.49 13.06
C ASP A 172 24.02 16.79 13.23
N PHE A 173 24.00 15.47 13.42
CA PHE A 173 22.77 14.73 13.72
C PHE A 173 22.18 15.12 15.07
N GLU A 174 23.00 15.27 16.10
CA GLU A 174 22.57 15.74 17.42
C GLU A 174 21.98 17.15 17.36
N ALA A 175 22.60 18.04 16.58
CA ALA A 175 22.15 19.42 16.42
C ALA A 175 20.88 19.57 15.56
N LEU A 176 20.66 18.70 14.57
CA LEU A 176 19.44 18.69 13.75
C LEU A 176 18.23 18.40 14.64
N SER A 177 17.24 19.29 14.60
CA SER A 177 16.09 19.25 15.49
C SER A 177 14.78 18.99 14.74
N VAL A 178 13.85 18.31 15.42
CA VAL A 178 12.47 18.19 14.97
C VAL A 178 11.83 19.58 14.90
N GLY A 179 11.13 19.88 13.81
CA GLY A 179 10.56 21.20 13.51
C GLY A 179 11.46 22.10 12.65
N ASP A 180 12.72 21.74 12.42
CA ASP A 180 13.62 22.48 11.52
C ASP A 180 13.09 22.45 10.08
N GLU A 181 13.23 23.58 9.38
CA GLU A 181 12.84 23.70 7.98
C GLU A 181 14.04 23.44 7.06
N ILE A 182 13.91 22.46 6.16
CA ILE A 182 14.91 22.17 5.13
C ILE A 182 14.70 23.14 3.96
N LEU A 183 15.72 23.95 3.68
CA LEU A 183 15.70 24.94 2.58
C LEU A 183 16.32 24.36 1.31
N THR A 184 17.48 23.73 1.44
CA THR A 184 18.19 23.09 0.34
C THR A 184 18.82 21.77 0.79
N ILE A 185 19.08 20.91 -0.19
CA ILE A 185 19.77 19.63 -0.02
C ILE A 185 20.82 19.49 -1.13
N ARG A 186 22.04 19.12 -0.73
CA ARG A 186 23.10 18.68 -1.64
C ARG A 186 23.25 17.16 -1.55
N ASN A 187 23.42 16.51 -2.69
CA ASN A 187 23.37 15.06 -2.84
C ASN A 187 22.03 14.46 -2.38
N ILE A 188 20.99 14.60 -3.21
CA ILE A 188 19.68 13.98 -2.94
C ILE A 188 19.66 12.45 -3.13
N GLY A 189 20.80 11.84 -3.45
CA GLY A 189 20.89 10.41 -3.66
C GLY A 189 20.16 9.93 -4.91
N ILE A 190 20.24 10.72 -5.99
CA ILE A 190 19.71 10.40 -7.32
C ILE A 190 20.86 10.58 -8.32
N GLU A 191 20.99 9.63 -9.24
CA GLU A 191 22.02 9.63 -10.28
C GLU A 191 22.03 10.96 -11.06
N GLY A 192 23.18 11.63 -11.12
CA GLY A 192 23.37 12.93 -11.77
C GLY A 192 23.13 14.16 -10.87
N TYR A 193 22.68 13.98 -9.62
CA TYR A 193 22.42 15.06 -8.65
C TYR A 193 23.32 15.00 -7.41
N GLU A 194 24.34 14.15 -7.40
CA GLU A 194 25.21 13.89 -6.24
C GLU A 194 25.98 15.15 -5.82
N ASN A 195 26.37 15.99 -6.78
CA ASN A 195 27.20 17.17 -6.51
C ASN A 195 26.44 18.49 -6.42
N GLN A 196 25.12 18.48 -6.67
CA GLN A 196 24.30 19.69 -6.82
C GLN A 196 23.60 20.05 -5.50
N GLU A 197 23.64 21.32 -5.09
CA GLU A 197 22.78 21.87 -4.03
C GLU A 197 21.50 22.41 -4.66
N ILE A 198 20.35 21.83 -4.32
CA ILE A 198 19.05 22.19 -4.88
C ILE A 198 18.04 22.55 -3.79
N TYR A 199 17.03 23.34 -4.15
CA TYR A 199 15.95 23.70 -3.23
C TYR A 199 15.08 22.50 -2.87
N ALA A 200 14.53 22.52 -1.65
CA ALA A 200 13.71 21.43 -1.12
C ALA A 200 12.53 21.07 -2.03
N ASN A 201 11.83 22.06 -2.58
CA ASN A 201 10.73 21.82 -3.53
C ASN A 201 11.22 21.13 -4.82
N THR A 202 12.36 21.56 -5.37
CA THR A 202 12.98 20.91 -6.54
C THR A 202 13.38 19.46 -6.24
N ALA A 203 13.89 19.20 -5.03
CA ALA A 203 14.20 17.83 -4.59
C ALA A 203 12.93 16.95 -4.55
N ILE A 204 11.83 17.47 -4.00
CA ILE A 204 10.53 16.78 -4.02
C ILE A 204 10.07 16.50 -5.45
N ASP A 205 10.22 17.45 -6.37
CA ASP A 205 9.83 17.26 -7.78
C ASP A 205 10.68 16.21 -8.51
N ILE A 206 11.99 16.17 -8.25
CA ILE A 206 12.88 15.15 -8.83
C ILE A 206 12.51 13.77 -8.31
N ILE A 207 12.34 13.63 -6.99
CA ILE A 207 12.04 12.35 -6.35
C ILE A 207 10.61 11.89 -6.66
N GLY A 208 9.67 12.81 -6.86
CA GLY A 208 8.30 12.44 -7.25
C GLY A 208 8.25 11.70 -8.58
N LYS A 209 9.17 11.98 -9.53
CA LYS A 209 9.24 11.31 -10.83
C LYS A 209 9.51 9.81 -10.73
N ILE A 210 10.13 9.36 -9.64
CA ILE A 210 10.41 7.95 -9.33
C ILE A 210 9.46 7.39 -8.24
N GLY A 211 8.46 8.17 -7.84
CA GLY A 211 7.51 7.85 -6.77
C GLY A 211 6.20 7.19 -7.22
N ARG A 212 5.96 7.07 -8.53
CA ARG A 212 4.75 6.47 -9.15
C ARG A 212 3.41 7.08 -8.70
N GLY A 213 3.41 8.27 -8.10
CA GLY A 213 2.18 8.94 -7.67
C GLY A 213 1.27 9.24 -8.85
N SER A 214 0.04 8.72 -8.83
CA SER A 214 -0.90 8.81 -9.95
C SER A 214 -1.62 10.15 -10.06
N ASN A 215 -1.41 11.05 -9.11
CA ASN A 215 -1.92 12.42 -9.17
C ASN A 215 -0.97 13.38 -8.43
N PRO A 216 -1.13 14.72 -8.55
CA PRO A 216 -0.19 15.67 -7.95
C PRO A 216 -0.03 15.55 -6.42
N GLU A 217 -1.09 15.19 -5.69
CA GLU A 217 -1.02 15.02 -4.23
C GLU A 217 -0.30 13.71 -3.87
N ALA A 218 -0.57 12.62 -4.60
CA ALA A 218 0.12 11.35 -4.42
C ALA A 218 1.61 11.48 -4.81
N PHE A 219 1.91 12.18 -5.89
CA PHE A 219 3.26 12.47 -6.36
C PHE A 219 4.12 13.09 -5.25
N LYS A 220 3.60 14.13 -4.59
CA LYS A 220 4.28 14.77 -3.46
C LYS A 220 4.42 13.84 -2.25
N SER A 221 3.35 13.14 -1.86
CA SER A 221 3.42 12.24 -0.69
C SER A 221 4.40 11.08 -0.90
N ARG A 222 4.45 10.52 -2.11
CA ARG A 222 5.43 9.49 -2.47
C ARG A 222 6.84 10.06 -2.44
N ALA A 223 7.04 11.28 -2.93
CA ALA A 223 8.34 11.95 -2.86
C ALA A 223 8.83 12.14 -1.41
N LEU A 224 7.95 12.55 -0.49
CA LEU A 224 8.29 12.73 0.92
C LEU A 224 8.66 11.42 1.62
N GLN A 225 7.88 10.35 1.40
CA GLN A 225 8.19 9.01 1.92
C GLN A 225 9.55 8.52 1.43
N ARG A 226 9.93 8.98 0.23
CA ARG A 226 11.15 8.61 -0.45
C ARG A 226 12.32 9.51 -0.04
N LEU A 227 12.15 10.77 0.33
CA LEU A 227 13.27 11.71 0.43
C LEU A 227 14.47 11.19 1.25
N PHE A 228 14.23 10.52 2.38
CA PHE A 228 15.27 9.89 3.21
C PHE A 228 15.14 8.37 3.31
N SER A 229 14.49 7.74 2.33
CA SER A 229 14.31 6.28 2.25
C SER A 229 14.15 5.81 0.81
N ARG A 230 15.11 5.04 0.30
CA ARG A 230 15.16 4.48 -1.06
C ARG A 230 15.25 2.97 -0.96
N ASN A 231 14.35 2.28 -1.64
CA ASN A 231 14.42 0.83 -1.74
C ASN A 231 15.12 0.44 -3.04
N GLY A 232 16.18 -0.36 -2.92
CA GLY A 232 17.01 -0.84 -4.02
C GLY A 232 16.26 -1.65 -5.06
N ARG A 233 15.07 -2.16 -4.72
CA ARG A 233 14.18 -2.87 -5.66
C ARG A 233 13.61 -1.95 -6.75
N TYR A 234 13.66 -0.63 -6.56
CA TYR A 234 13.08 0.32 -7.50
C TYR A 234 14.12 1.27 -8.10
N ILE A 235 15.20 1.56 -7.37
CA ILE A 235 16.18 2.56 -7.78
C ILE A 235 17.51 2.31 -7.08
N LYS A 236 18.60 2.79 -7.69
CA LYS A 236 19.89 2.91 -7.01
C LYS A 236 19.73 3.58 -5.66
N ILE A 237 20.33 2.97 -4.64
CA ILE A 237 20.33 3.50 -3.28
C ILE A 237 21.27 4.70 -3.18
N PRO A 238 21.02 5.63 -2.24
CA PRO A 238 21.83 6.82 -2.07
C PRO A 238 23.14 6.48 -1.35
N GLU A 239 24.24 7.12 -1.75
CA GLU A 239 25.59 6.84 -1.24
C GLU A 239 26.35 8.14 -0.91
N GLY A 240 27.38 8.02 -0.08
CA GLY A 240 28.22 9.14 0.35
C GLY A 240 27.53 10.05 1.38
N ASN A 241 27.90 11.32 1.39
CA ASN A 241 27.34 12.31 2.33
C ASN A 241 26.34 13.23 1.62
N PHE A 242 25.28 13.62 2.33
CA PHE A 242 24.39 14.70 1.93
C PHE A 242 24.51 15.89 2.87
N THR A 243 24.22 17.08 2.37
CA THR A 243 24.24 18.32 3.17
C THR A 243 22.88 18.97 3.14
N LEU A 244 22.33 19.29 4.31
CA LEU A 244 21.10 20.06 4.47
C LEU A 244 21.46 21.51 4.84
N LYS A 245 20.87 22.48 4.15
CA LYS A 245 20.78 23.85 4.66
C LYS A 245 19.43 24.00 5.33
N VAL A 246 19.42 24.22 6.64
CA VAL A 246 18.18 24.27 7.41
C VAL A 246 18.01 25.61 8.12
N LYS A 247 16.77 26.04 8.27
CA LYS A 247 16.38 27.13 9.17
C LYS A 247 15.90 26.51 10.48
N ARG A 248 16.65 26.76 11.55
CA ARG A 248 16.36 26.16 12.87
C ARG A 248 15.04 26.66 13.44
N ALA A 249 14.27 25.75 14.04
CA ALA A 249 13.01 26.09 14.69
C ALA A 249 13.22 26.97 15.94
N ILE A 250 14.31 26.74 16.68
CA ILE A 250 14.55 27.37 17.99
C ILE A 250 14.91 28.86 17.90
N ASP A 251 15.69 29.26 16.90
CA ASP A 251 16.21 30.63 16.80
C ASP A 251 16.18 31.22 15.39
N GLY A 252 15.67 30.47 14.40
CA GLY A 252 15.55 30.93 13.02
C GLY A 252 16.87 31.07 12.27
N LYS A 253 18.02 30.70 12.87
CA LYS A 253 19.32 30.75 12.18
C LYS A 253 19.38 29.71 11.06
N ILE A 254 20.08 30.08 9.98
CA ILE A 254 20.36 29.18 8.88
C ILE A 254 21.70 28.50 9.14
N VAL A 255 21.68 27.17 9.18
CA VAL A 255 22.86 26.33 9.44
C VAL A 255 22.97 25.23 8.39
N LYS A 256 24.15 24.64 8.28
CA LYS A 256 24.41 23.50 7.40
C LYS A 256 24.76 22.27 8.23
N TYR A 257 24.17 21.13 7.88
CA TYR A 257 24.44 19.84 8.48
C TYR A 257 24.87 18.86 7.39
N THR A 258 25.96 18.13 7.61
CA THR A 258 26.47 17.10 6.69
C THR A 258 26.35 15.74 7.33
N LEU A 259 25.59 14.86 6.68
CA LEU A 259 25.15 13.58 7.22
C LEU A 259 25.45 12.47 6.20
N PRO A 260 25.84 11.27 6.64
CA PRO A 260 26.06 10.16 5.73
C PRO A 260 24.73 9.55 5.27
N TRP A 261 24.65 9.13 4.02
CA TRP A 261 23.65 8.13 3.63
C TRP A 261 24.01 6.78 4.26
N ILE A 262 22.99 6.04 4.69
CA ILE A 262 23.14 4.74 5.36
C ILE A 262 22.54 3.67 4.47
N THR A 263 23.29 2.58 4.27
CA THR A 263 22.81 1.39 3.57
C THR A 263 22.31 0.36 4.57
N TYR A 264 21.20 -0.28 4.22
CA TYR A 264 20.54 -1.35 4.96
C TYR A 264 20.38 -2.55 4.04
N VAL A 265 20.62 -3.75 4.56
CA VAL A 265 20.40 -5.01 3.83
C VAL A 265 19.03 -5.57 4.22
N SER A 266 18.28 -6.07 3.23
CA SER A 266 16.99 -6.70 3.45
C SER A 266 17.16 -8.07 4.11
N SER A 267 16.35 -8.35 5.14
CA SER A 267 16.25 -9.66 5.79
C SER A 267 15.23 -10.59 5.12
N GLU A 268 14.63 -10.19 3.98
CA GLU A 268 13.74 -11.05 3.20
C GLU A 268 14.46 -12.38 2.85
N GLN A 269 13.74 -13.50 2.96
CA GLN A 269 14.31 -14.85 2.73
C GLN A 269 15.07 -14.93 1.40
N ILE A 270 14.51 -14.37 0.34
CA ILE A 270 15.12 -14.28 -1.00
C ILE A 270 16.50 -13.63 -1.03
N CYS A 271 16.73 -12.64 -0.15
CA CYS A 271 17.99 -11.94 -0.02
C CYS A 271 18.97 -12.74 0.82
N ASN A 272 18.51 -13.36 1.91
CA ASN A 272 19.32 -14.30 2.70
C ASN A 272 19.78 -15.46 1.80
N ASP A 273 18.88 -16.07 1.03
CA ASP A 273 19.19 -17.15 0.08
C ASP A 273 20.24 -16.71 -0.94
N TYR A 274 20.13 -15.49 -1.47
CA TYR A 274 21.10 -14.95 -2.40
C TYR A 274 22.49 -14.78 -1.76
N PHE A 275 22.57 -14.23 -0.54
CA PHE A 275 23.84 -14.03 0.16
C PHE A 275 24.44 -15.36 0.65
N HIS A 276 23.62 -16.33 1.07
CA HIS A 276 24.09 -17.66 1.47
C HIS A 276 24.58 -18.51 0.28
N LYS A 277 23.96 -18.38 -0.91
CA LYS A 277 24.44 -19.03 -2.15
C LYS A 277 25.82 -18.53 -2.60
N LYS A 278 26.28 -17.36 -2.15
CA LYS A 278 27.65 -16.86 -2.39
C LYS A 278 28.71 -17.50 -1.46
N SER A 279 28.32 -18.30 -0.46
CA SER A 279 29.26 -19.12 0.32
C SER A 279 29.62 -20.41 -0.43
N PRO A 280 30.91 -20.81 -0.50
CA PRO A 280 31.36 -21.94 -1.30
C PRO A 280 31.03 -23.24 -0.58
N ASN A 281 29.84 -23.77 -0.85
CA ASN A 281 29.45 -25.17 -0.85
C ASN A 281 27.95 -25.23 -0.59
N ILE A 282 27.17 -25.51 -1.65
CA ILE A 282 25.97 -26.35 -1.66
C ILE A 282 25.35 -26.19 -3.06
N ASP A 283 25.54 -27.22 -3.87
CA ASP A 283 24.86 -27.45 -5.14
C ASP A 283 23.43 -27.87 -4.81
N ILE A 284 22.43 -27.12 -5.25
CA ILE A 284 21.02 -27.53 -5.16
C ILE A 284 20.45 -27.49 -6.57
N GLY A 285 20.32 -28.68 -7.14
CA GLY A 285 19.49 -28.92 -8.30
C GLY A 285 18.07 -28.43 -8.06
N LEU A 286 17.42 -27.96 -9.12
CA LEU A 286 16.02 -27.62 -9.16
C LEU A 286 15.18 -28.76 -8.55
N ASP A 287 14.80 -28.62 -7.29
CA ASP A 287 14.04 -29.64 -6.58
C ASP A 287 12.59 -29.55 -7.02
N ASN A 288 12.16 -30.53 -7.80
CA ASN A 288 10.84 -30.66 -8.43
C ASN A 288 9.71 -31.05 -7.44
N ASN A 289 9.83 -30.69 -6.16
CA ASN A 289 8.79 -30.96 -5.17
C ASN A 289 7.76 -29.81 -5.12
N ILE A 290 6.98 -29.69 -6.20
CA ILE A 290 5.86 -28.75 -6.39
C ILE A 290 4.56 -29.34 -5.80
N GLU A 291 4.61 -29.94 -4.60
CA GLU A 291 3.41 -30.52 -3.98
C GLU A 291 2.90 -29.79 -2.73
N ASN A 292 3.55 -28.71 -2.28
CA ASN A 292 3.06 -27.89 -1.14
C ASN A 292 2.98 -26.37 -1.43
N ILE A 293 2.73 -25.97 -2.69
CA ILE A 293 2.65 -24.55 -3.09
C ILE A 293 1.23 -23.97 -2.91
N TYR A 294 0.60 -24.20 -1.76
CA TYR A 294 -0.58 -23.43 -1.33
C TYR A 294 -0.31 -22.56 -0.10
N GLU A 295 0.85 -22.71 0.55
CA GLU A 295 1.32 -21.77 1.58
C GLU A 295 2.01 -20.57 0.90
N LEU A 296 1.18 -19.69 0.32
CA LEU A 296 1.58 -18.32 0.01
C LEU A 296 2.04 -17.67 1.32
N ASN A 297 3.34 -17.48 1.49
CA ASN A 297 3.88 -16.87 2.70
C ASN A 297 3.32 -15.45 2.88
N ASN A 298 2.50 -15.33 3.93
CA ASN A 298 1.50 -14.30 4.21
C ASN A 298 2.03 -12.96 4.73
N LYS A 299 3.08 -12.39 4.12
CA LYS A 299 3.37 -10.96 4.26
C LYS A 299 3.57 -10.38 2.89
N LYS A 300 2.68 -9.47 2.50
CA LYS A 300 2.84 -8.66 1.29
C LYS A 300 4.29 -8.18 1.23
N ASN A 301 4.87 -8.17 0.02
CA ASN A 301 6.08 -7.44 -0.31
C ASN A 301 5.82 -5.93 -0.12
N GLU A 302 5.52 -5.51 1.11
CA GLU A 302 5.43 -4.10 1.46
C GLU A 302 6.83 -3.51 1.24
N GLU A 303 6.86 -2.34 0.62
CA GLU A 303 8.09 -1.58 0.49
C GLU A 303 8.56 -1.23 1.91
N THR A 304 9.64 -1.85 2.36
CA THR A 304 10.28 -1.49 3.63
C THR A 304 10.91 -0.11 3.47
N PHE A 305 10.55 0.80 4.36
CA PHE A 305 11.17 2.11 4.49
C PHE A 305 12.13 2.13 5.67
N VAL A 306 13.07 3.09 5.66
CA VAL A 306 14.01 3.28 6.77
C VAL A 306 13.28 3.44 8.10
N LYS A 307 12.16 4.18 8.14
CA LYS A 307 11.32 4.32 9.34
C LYS A 307 10.87 2.98 9.95
N ASP A 308 10.69 1.94 9.14
CA ASP A 308 10.18 0.65 9.60
C ASP A 308 11.28 -0.14 10.32
N LEU A 309 12.55 0.14 10.01
CA LEU A 309 13.73 -0.41 10.70
C LEU A 309 13.92 0.16 12.12
N TYR A 310 13.38 1.36 12.38
CA TYR A 310 13.47 2.06 13.66
C TYR A 310 12.14 2.10 14.41
N ALA A 311 11.10 1.45 13.89
CA ALA A 311 9.80 1.44 14.52
C ALA A 311 9.83 0.56 15.78
N ASN A 312 9.84 1.19 16.96
CA ASN A 312 9.68 0.48 18.24
C ASN A 312 8.25 -0.06 18.37
N ASN A 313 8.02 -1.35 18.07
CA ASN A 313 6.81 -2.15 18.37
C ASN A 313 5.53 -1.32 18.68
N ALA A 314 5.20 -0.37 17.79
CA ALA A 314 3.98 0.40 17.93
C ALA A 314 2.84 -0.60 17.70
N SER A 315 1.73 -0.43 18.40
CA SER A 315 0.57 -1.32 18.21
C SER A 315 0.25 -1.41 16.71
N ASN A 316 0.56 -2.57 16.11
CA ASN A 316 0.34 -2.87 14.69
C ASN A 316 -1.13 -3.16 14.37
N GLN A 317 -2.03 -2.88 15.34
CA GLN A 317 -3.46 -3.08 15.21
C GLN A 317 -3.98 -2.33 13.98
N ASN A 318 -4.70 -3.04 13.14
CA ASN A 318 -5.33 -2.46 11.96
C ASN A 318 -6.33 -1.37 12.36
N ILE A 319 -7.18 -1.66 13.35
CA ILE A 319 -8.25 -0.76 13.81
C ILE A 319 -7.95 -0.24 15.21
N VAL A 320 -7.88 1.09 15.34
CA VAL A 320 -7.81 1.77 16.63
C VAL A 320 -9.08 2.58 16.84
N LYS A 321 -9.77 2.38 17.96
CA LYS A 321 -11.05 3.05 18.24
C LYS A 321 -11.13 3.57 19.67
N TYR A 322 -11.62 4.80 19.84
CA TYR A 322 -11.75 5.43 21.15
C TYR A 322 -12.78 6.57 21.14
N ILE A 323 -13.16 7.05 22.33
CA ILE A 323 -14.04 8.22 22.48
C ILE A 323 -13.20 9.44 22.83
N ALA A 324 -13.07 10.37 21.88
CA ALA A 324 -12.44 11.65 22.12
C ALA A 324 -13.40 12.58 22.88
N LYS A 325 -12.89 13.24 23.93
CA LYS A 325 -13.61 14.33 24.61
C LYS A 325 -13.13 15.66 24.06
N TYR A 326 -14.04 16.45 23.49
CA TYR A 326 -13.73 17.77 22.93
C TYR A 326 -14.87 18.75 23.23
N LYS A 327 -14.55 19.90 23.85
CA LYS A 327 -15.53 20.92 24.28
C LYS A 327 -16.75 20.33 25.01
N ARG A 328 -16.50 19.40 25.96
CA ARG A 328 -17.52 18.65 26.73
C ARG A 328 -18.45 17.76 25.89
N LYS A 329 -18.16 17.56 24.61
CA LYS A 329 -18.81 16.59 23.72
C LYS A 329 -17.92 15.36 23.54
N SER A 330 -18.53 14.25 23.16
CA SER A 330 -17.90 12.96 22.87
C SER A 330 -17.97 12.67 21.38
N ILE A 331 -16.84 12.35 20.77
CA ILE A 331 -16.77 11.98 19.35
C ILE A 331 -16.16 10.58 19.29
N ALA A 332 -16.78 9.67 18.56
CA ALA A 332 -16.17 8.38 18.28
C ALA A 332 -15.09 8.59 17.22
N VAL A 333 -13.86 8.15 17.51
CA VAL A 333 -12.77 8.12 16.55
C VAL A 333 -12.47 6.67 16.22
N ILE A 334 -12.44 6.36 14.93
CA ILE A 334 -12.06 5.06 14.39
C ILE A 334 -10.96 5.30 13.36
N ARG A 335 -9.76 4.80 13.62
CA ARG A 335 -8.65 4.79 12.67
C ARG A 335 -8.55 3.40 12.05
N ILE A 336 -8.43 3.35 10.73
CA ILE A 336 -8.28 2.11 9.97
C ILE A 336 -6.99 2.23 9.16
N ASN A 337 -5.98 1.47 9.54
CA ASN A 337 -4.64 1.54 8.96
C ASN A 337 -4.56 0.85 7.58
N ARG A 338 -5.34 -0.21 7.35
CA ARG A 338 -5.42 -0.96 6.08
C ARG A 338 -6.81 -1.60 5.93
N PHE A 339 -7.26 -1.84 4.70
CA PHE A 339 -8.44 -2.65 4.42
C PHE A 339 -8.08 -4.14 4.33
N ILE A 340 -7.24 -4.59 5.25
CA ILE A 340 -6.76 -5.96 5.38
C ILE A 340 -6.90 -6.28 6.86
N PRO A 341 -7.71 -7.27 7.25
CA PRO A 341 -7.96 -7.53 8.65
C PRO A 341 -6.72 -8.11 9.34
N ASP A 342 -6.60 -7.88 10.64
CA ASP A 342 -5.60 -8.52 11.49
C ASP A 342 -5.92 -10.01 11.64
N GLY A 343 -4.93 -10.86 11.36
CA GLY A 343 -5.07 -12.30 11.52
C GLY A 343 -3.93 -13.05 10.87
N ASP A 344 -3.85 -14.34 11.21
CA ASP A 344 -3.02 -15.31 10.50
C ASP A 344 -3.93 -16.12 9.59
N PHE A 345 -3.89 -15.81 8.30
CA PHE A 345 -4.69 -16.47 7.27
C PHE A 345 -4.04 -16.31 5.89
N SER A 346 -4.32 -17.28 5.01
CA SER A 346 -3.96 -17.17 3.60
C SER A 346 -4.84 -16.15 2.90
N TYR A 347 -4.22 -15.20 2.19
CA TYR A 347 -4.96 -14.23 1.37
C TYR A 347 -5.66 -14.91 0.19
N SER A 348 -5.23 -16.11 -0.22
CA SER A 348 -5.91 -16.91 -1.25
C SER A 348 -7.14 -17.66 -0.74
N ASP A 349 -7.28 -17.83 0.58
CA ASP A 349 -8.48 -18.40 1.18
C ASP A 349 -9.49 -17.27 1.43
N TYR A 350 -10.27 -16.98 0.40
CA TYR A 350 -11.17 -15.84 0.45
C TYR A 350 -12.25 -16.00 1.53
N LEU A 351 -12.70 -17.23 1.83
CA LEU A 351 -13.71 -17.49 2.86
C LEU A 351 -13.18 -17.18 4.27
N VAL A 352 -11.93 -17.59 4.55
CA VAL A 352 -11.27 -17.27 5.81
C VAL A 352 -11.03 -15.77 5.90
N ALA A 353 -10.46 -15.14 4.87
CA ALA A 353 -10.26 -13.70 4.84
C ALA A 353 -11.56 -12.92 5.05
N ARG A 354 -12.68 -13.34 4.42
CA ARG A 354 -14.02 -12.75 4.63
C ARG A 354 -14.46 -12.82 6.09
N LYS A 355 -14.26 -13.96 6.75
CA LYS A 355 -14.59 -14.10 8.18
C LYS A 355 -13.79 -13.11 9.05
N TYR A 356 -12.50 -12.91 8.76
CA TYR A 356 -11.69 -11.91 9.47
C TYR A 356 -12.17 -10.47 9.21
N ILE A 357 -12.53 -10.14 7.95
CA ILE A 357 -13.14 -8.85 7.60
C ILE A 357 -14.43 -8.64 8.39
N GLU A 358 -15.33 -9.62 8.40
CA GLU A 358 -16.60 -9.53 9.11
C GLU A 358 -16.43 -9.35 10.62
N ASN A 359 -15.42 -10.00 11.22
CA ASN A 359 -15.10 -9.84 12.64
C ASN A 359 -14.72 -8.39 12.96
N GLU A 360 -13.81 -7.79 12.19
CA GLU A 360 -13.38 -6.41 12.36
C GLU A 360 -14.51 -5.40 12.12
N VAL A 361 -15.33 -5.60 11.08
CA VAL A 361 -16.51 -4.77 10.83
C VAL A 361 -17.52 -4.89 11.98
N ASN A 362 -17.79 -6.10 12.47
CA ASN A 362 -18.68 -6.31 13.61
C ASN A 362 -18.14 -5.68 14.90
N ASP A 363 -16.83 -5.67 15.09
CA ASP A 363 -16.17 -5.03 16.22
C ASP A 363 -16.33 -3.49 16.20
N ILE A 364 -16.25 -2.87 15.00
CA ILE A 364 -16.61 -1.45 14.81
C ILE A 364 -18.10 -1.22 15.08
N ARG A 365 -18.98 -2.06 14.52
CA ARG A 365 -20.44 -1.97 14.70
C ARG A 365 -20.83 -2.00 16.18
N LYS A 366 -20.30 -2.96 16.94
CA LYS A 366 -20.51 -3.08 18.40
C LYS A 366 -20.05 -1.83 19.14
N PHE A 367 -18.87 -1.31 18.81
CA PHE A 367 -18.34 -0.07 19.41
C PHE A 367 -19.27 1.13 19.17
N ILE A 368 -19.75 1.32 17.94
CA ILE A 368 -20.68 2.39 17.61
C ILE A 368 -22.03 2.21 18.34
N LEU A 369 -22.61 1.01 18.31
CA LEU A 369 -23.88 0.72 18.98
C LEU A 369 -23.81 0.98 20.49
N HIS A 370 -22.73 0.55 21.14
CA HIS A 370 -22.51 0.76 22.57
C HIS A 370 -22.42 2.24 22.94
N ASN A 371 -21.86 3.07 22.05
CA ASN A 371 -21.62 4.49 22.31
C ASN A 371 -22.65 5.42 21.66
N ARG A 372 -23.60 4.88 20.89
CA ARG A 372 -24.49 5.65 20.01
C ARG A 372 -25.22 6.80 20.70
N SER A 373 -25.65 6.64 21.95
CA SER A 373 -26.37 7.67 22.71
C SER A 373 -25.44 8.75 23.27
N LYS A 374 -24.17 8.44 23.49
CA LYS A 374 -23.18 9.29 24.17
C LYS A 374 -22.41 10.20 23.22
N ILE A 375 -22.23 9.79 21.97
CA ILE A 375 -21.42 10.50 20.97
C ILE A 375 -22.23 11.55 20.19
N GLN A 376 -21.59 12.60 19.69
CA GLN A 376 -22.19 13.60 18.82
C GLN A 376 -22.03 13.27 17.34
N GLY A 377 -20.99 12.50 17.00
CA GLY A 377 -20.72 12.02 15.65
C GLY A 377 -19.52 11.08 15.63
N VAL A 378 -19.11 10.71 14.42
CA VAL A 378 -18.00 9.78 14.19
C VAL A 378 -16.96 10.44 13.28
N LEU A 379 -15.69 10.33 13.63
CA LEU A 379 -14.54 10.56 12.77
C LEU A 379 -13.96 9.19 12.38
N ILE A 380 -13.92 8.90 11.08
CA ILE A 380 -13.21 7.74 10.53
C ILE A 380 -11.93 8.26 9.86
N ASP A 381 -10.77 7.96 10.44
CA ASP A 381 -9.45 8.36 9.91
C ASP A 381 -8.85 7.21 9.10
N VAL A 382 -8.71 7.42 7.79
CA VAL A 382 -8.13 6.47 6.82
C VAL A 382 -6.87 7.03 6.17
N ARG A 383 -6.26 8.07 6.77
CA ARG A 383 -5.00 8.62 6.27
C ARG A 383 -3.90 7.57 6.34
N GLY A 384 -3.12 7.48 5.26
CA GLY A 384 -2.04 6.50 5.17
C GLY A 384 -2.48 5.07 4.84
N ASN A 385 -3.78 4.83 4.61
CA ASN A 385 -4.31 3.49 4.34
C ASN A 385 -4.08 3.06 2.88
N GLY A 386 -3.22 2.07 2.68
CA GLY A 386 -2.84 1.62 1.34
C GLY A 386 -3.87 0.74 0.61
N GLY A 387 -5.05 0.51 1.18
CA GLY A 387 -6.09 -0.35 0.63
C GLY A 387 -6.04 -1.77 1.19
N GLY A 388 -6.45 -2.75 0.37
CA GLY A 388 -6.74 -4.12 0.80
C GLY A 388 -7.92 -4.71 0.02
N PHE A 389 -8.73 -5.54 0.69
CA PHE A 389 -9.88 -6.21 0.11
C PHE A 389 -11.07 -5.26 -0.08
N GLY A 390 -11.71 -5.25 -1.24
CA GLY A 390 -12.81 -4.37 -1.63
C GLY A 390 -14.14 -4.62 -0.89
N SER A 391 -14.39 -5.84 -0.38
CA SER A 391 -15.59 -6.14 0.42
C SER A 391 -15.54 -5.48 1.80
N PHE A 392 -14.36 -5.25 2.36
CA PHE A 392 -14.19 -4.59 3.65
C PHE A 392 -14.76 -3.15 3.65
N PRO A 393 -14.35 -2.24 2.76
CA PRO A 393 -14.93 -0.90 2.72
C PRO A 393 -16.42 -0.92 2.38
N GLN A 394 -16.90 -1.87 1.56
CA GLN A 394 -18.33 -2.01 1.26
C GLN A 394 -19.17 -2.40 2.49
N LEU A 395 -18.72 -3.39 3.27
CA LEU A 395 -19.36 -3.81 4.52
C LEU A 395 -19.42 -2.65 5.51
N LEU A 396 -18.31 -1.93 5.66
CA LEU A 396 -18.23 -0.81 6.59
C LEU A 396 -19.14 0.35 6.18
N ALA A 397 -19.18 0.71 4.88
CA ALA A 397 -20.07 1.75 4.38
C ALA A 397 -21.56 1.39 4.62
N ASN A 398 -21.93 0.13 4.40
CA ASN A 398 -23.28 -0.36 4.69
C ASN A 398 -23.69 -0.18 6.17
N ALA A 399 -22.76 -0.21 7.12
CA ALA A 399 -23.09 -0.02 8.54
C ALA A 399 -23.65 1.39 8.84
N PHE A 400 -23.49 2.37 7.94
CA PHE A 400 -23.83 3.76 8.20
C PHE A 400 -24.99 4.31 7.36
N THR A 401 -25.73 3.51 6.61
CA THR A 401 -26.90 3.96 5.84
C THR A 401 -27.97 2.87 5.76
N HIS A 402 -29.24 3.28 5.64
CA HIS A 402 -30.34 2.35 5.35
C HIS A 402 -30.34 1.85 3.89
N LYS A 403 -29.75 2.62 2.95
CA LYS A 403 -29.59 2.20 1.55
C LYS A 403 -28.56 1.08 1.45
N PHE A 404 -28.79 0.09 0.59
CA PHE A 404 -27.77 -0.88 0.23
C PHE A 404 -26.65 -0.19 -0.54
N VAL A 405 -25.41 -0.33 -0.07
CA VAL A 405 -24.22 0.18 -0.73
C VAL A 405 -23.64 -0.93 -1.60
N SER A 406 -23.84 -0.81 -2.92
CA SER A 406 -23.17 -1.65 -3.92
C SER A 406 -21.69 -1.27 -4.00
N ASN A 407 -20.88 -2.19 -4.51
CA ASN A 407 -19.49 -1.91 -4.79
C ASN A 407 -19.33 -1.00 -6.02
N LEU A 408 -18.10 -0.66 -6.34
CA LEU A 408 -17.72 0.03 -7.58
C LEU A 408 -17.68 -0.96 -8.76
N GLU A 409 -17.77 -0.42 -9.97
CA GLU A 409 -17.83 -1.22 -11.20
C GLU A 409 -16.44 -1.31 -11.84
N MET A 410 -16.21 -2.37 -12.61
CA MET A 410 -14.93 -2.68 -13.24
C MET A 410 -15.02 -2.63 -14.77
N ARG A 411 -13.94 -2.19 -15.43
CA ARG A 411 -13.79 -2.19 -16.88
C ARG A 411 -12.48 -2.87 -17.31
N PRO A 412 -12.51 -4.18 -17.66
CA PRO A 412 -11.37 -4.85 -18.27
C PRO A 412 -11.10 -4.38 -19.70
N LEU A 413 -9.84 -4.51 -20.13
CA LEU A 413 -9.42 -4.35 -21.53
C LEU A 413 -9.81 -5.58 -22.35
N VAL A 414 -10.38 -5.38 -23.54
CA VAL A 414 -10.70 -6.49 -24.44
C VAL A 414 -9.47 -6.88 -25.24
N SER A 415 -8.99 -8.10 -25.02
CA SER A 415 -7.97 -8.75 -25.83
C SER A 415 -8.12 -10.27 -25.76
N LYS A 416 -7.54 -10.99 -26.72
CA LYS A 416 -7.60 -12.46 -26.73
C LYS A 416 -6.89 -13.04 -25.50
N THR A 417 -5.69 -12.57 -25.20
CA THR A 417 -4.93 -13.00 -24.03
C THR A 417 -5.70 -12.71 -22.74
N ASN A 418 -6.30 -11.52 -22.61
CA ASN A 418 -7.04 -11.17 -21.39
C ASN A 418 -8.31 -12.03 -21.22
N ARG A 419 -9.03 -12.28 -22.32
CA ARG A 419 -10.18 -13.20 -22.32
C ARG A 419 -9.78 -14.59 -21.83
N ASP A 420 -8.69 -15.12 -22.35
CA ASP A 420 -8.19 -16.45 -21.98
C ASP A 420 -7.68 -16.48 -20.52
N THR A 421 -7.08 -15.38 -20.04
CA THR A 421 -6.72 -15.21 -18.62
C THR A 421 -7.92 -15.26 -17.69
N PHE A 422 -9.01 -14.54 -18.01
CA PHE A 422 -10.25 -14.63 -17.24
C PHE A 422 -10.83 -16.05 -17.24
N TYR A 423 -10.81 -16.73 -18.39
CA TYR A 423 -11.29 -18.10 -18.50
C TYR A 423 -10.47 -19.06 -17.62
N ASN A 424 -9.14 -19.05 -17.74
CA ASN A 424 -8.27 -19.93 -16.97
C ASN A 424 -8.42 -19.71 -15.47
N LEU A 425 -8.54 -18.44 -15.05
CA LEU A 425 -8.74 -18.08 -13.65
C LEU A 425 -10.07 -18.62 -13.12
N GLU A 426 -11.18 -18.36 -13.82
CA GLU A 426 -12.50 -18.82 -13.39
C GLU A 426 -12.64 -20.33 -13.39
N MET A 427 -12.13 -21.01 -14.41
CA MET A 427 -12.16 -22.47 -14.46
C MET A 427 -11.28 -23.07 -13.35
N SER A 428 -10.11 -22.49 -13.06
CA SER A 428 -9.25 -22.98 -11.99
C SER A 428 -9.94 -23.01 -10.63
N ARG A 429 -10.71 -21.97 -10.35
CA ARG A 429 -11.48 -21.84 -9.11
C ARG A 429 -12.64 -22.81 -9.07
N TYR A 430 -13.37 -22.91 -10.18
CA TYR A 430 -14.45 -23.87 -10.30
C TYR A 430 -13.97 -25.30 -10.00
N TYR A 431 -12.88 -25.74 -10.62
CA TYR A 431 -12.31 -27.07 -10.38
C TYR A 431 -11.73 -27.23 -8.97
N ALA A 432 -11.07 -26.20 -8.42
CA ALA A 432 -10.57 -26.23 -7.04
C ALA A 432 -11.69 -26.33 -6.00
N ARG A 433 -12.91 -25.86 -6.32
CA ARG A 433 -14.08 -25.91 -5.44
C ARG A 433 -14.89 -27.20 -5.56
N LEU A 434 -14.64 -28.05 -6.56
CA LEU A 434 -15.36 -29.31 -6.69
C LEU A 434 -15.19 -30.14 -5.40
N ASN A 435 -16.32 -30.62 -4.86
CA ASN A 435 -16.38 -31.37 -3.60
C ASN A 435 -16.04 -30.56 -2.34
N THR A 436 -16.06 -29.23 -2.39
CA THR A 436 -15.97 -28.36 -1.20
C THR A 436 -17.36 -27.86 -0.77
N SER A 437 -17.45 -27.23 0.40
CA SER A 437 -18.68 -26.57 0.87
C SER A 437 -18.82 -25.12 0.37
N ASP A 438 -18.04 -24.72 -0.63
CA ASP A 438 -18.07 -23.37 -1.18
C ASP A 438 -19.45 -23.08 -1.85
N PRO A 439 -20.09 -21.93 -1.56
CA PRO A 439 -21.37 -21.57 -2.16
C PRO A 439 -21.29 -21.24 -3.66
N MET A 440 -20.11 -20.93 -4.21
CA MET A 440 -19.90 -20.60 -5.62
C MET A 440 -19.69 -21.86 -6.45
N GLN A 441 -20.77 -22.60 -6.69
CA GLN A 441 -20.76 -23.92 -7.34
C GLN A 441 -20.71 -23.87 -8.88
N THR A 442 -20.80 -22.70 -9.50
CA THR A 442 -20.79 -22.54 -10.97
C THR A 442 -19.75 -21.50 -11.40
N PRO A 443 -19.07 -21.68 -12.55
CA PRO A 443 -18.10 -20.71 -13.04
C PRO A 443 -18.78 -19.41 -13.50
N HIS A 444 -18.18 -18.25 -13.20
CA HIS A 444 -18.73 -16.93 -13.56
C HIS A 444 -18.17 -16.44 -14.91
N LEU A 445 -18.69 -16.98 -16.02
CA LEU A 445 -18.18 -16.71 -17.37
C LEU A 445 -18.74 -15.43 -18.04
N SER A 446 -19.40 -14.52 -17.30
CA SER A 446 -20.03 -13.34 -17.89
C SER A 446 -19.04 -12.42 -18.61
N THR A 447 -17.88 -12.14 -17.97
CA THR A 447 -16.80 -11.35 -18.57
C THR A 447 -16.23 -12.02 -19.83
N VAL A 448 -15.99 -13.33 -19.77
CA VAL A 448 -15.46 -14.12 -20.91
C VAL A 448 -16.42 -14.07 -22.10
N ASN A 449 -17.70 -14.34 -21.84
CA ASN A 449 -18.75 -14.35 -22.87
C ASN A 449 -18.93 -12.98 -23.53
N GLU A 450 -18.76 -11.89 -22.77
CA GLU A 450 -18.84 -10.54 -23.31
C GLU A 450 -17.62 -10.21 -24.18
N MET A 451 -16.41 -10.60 -23.75
CA MET A 451 -15.20 -10.47 -24.58
C MET A 451 -15.30 -11.28 -25.87
N ASP A 452 -15.85 -12.50 -25.84
CA ASP A 452 -16.06 -13.31 -27.04
C ASP A 452 -16.94 -12.61 -28.08
N ARG A 453 -18.01 -11.94 -27.64
CA ARG A 453 -18.87 -11.17 -28.54
C ARG A 453 -18.09 -10.05 -29.23
N TYR A 454 -17.29 -9.29 -28.48
CA TYR A 454 -16.46 -8.22 -29.03
C TYR A 454 -15.35 -8.73 -29.94
N LEU A 455 -14.71 -9.85 -29.59
CA LEU A 455 -13.64 -10.47 -30.39
C LEU A 455 -14.17 -11.07 -31.70
N ALA A 456 -15.42 -11.54 -31.73
CA ALA A 456 -16.06 -12.09 -32.92
C ALA A 456 -16.66 -11.02 -33.86
N ASP A 457 -16.92 -9.81 -33.36
CA ASP A 457 -17.50 -8.72 -34.14
C ASP A 457 -16.43 -7.82 -34.76
N SER A 458 -16.33 -7.88 -36.10
CA SER A 458 -15.35 -7.12 -36.89
C SER A 458 -15.46 -5.59 -36.72
N ASN A 459 -16.62 -5.08 -36.26
CA ASN A 459 -16.80 -3.65 -36.00
C ASN A 459 -15.87 -3.12 -34.89
N PHE A 460 -15.32 -4.01 -34.06
CA PHE A 460 -14.45 -3.66 -32.95
C PHE A 460 -12.96 -3.94 -33.22
N SER A 461 -12.61 -4.51 -34.38
CA SER A 461 -11.24 -4.93 -34.69
C SER A 461 -10.22 -3.81 -34.54
N ASP A 462 -10.53 -2.59 -35.02
CA ASP A 462 -9.62 -1.44 -34.91
C ASP A 462 -9.37 -1.03 -33.45
N GLN A 463 -10.42 -1.02 -32.63
CA GLN A 463 -10.30 -0.65 -31.22
C GLN A 463 -9.55 -1.71 -30.42
N ILE A 464 -9.76 -2.99 -30.75
CA ILE A 464 -9.04 -4.12 -30.16
C ILE A 464 -7.57 -4.08 -30.58
N GLN A 465 -7.26 -3.86 -31.86
CA GLN A 465 -5.87 -3.75 -32.33
C GLN A 465 -5.15 -2.54 -31.70
N ALA A 466 -5.84 -1.41 -31.56
CA ALA A 466 -5.30 -0.21 -30.92
C ALA A 466 -5.24 -0.29 -29.38
N LYS A 467 -5.71 -1.39 -28.78
CA LYS A 467 -5.79 -1.60 -27.32
C LYS A 467 -6.57 -0.49 -26.61
N THR A 468 -7.73 -0.14 -27.15
CA THR A 468 -8.58 0.96 -26.65
C THR A 468 -9.98 0.51 -26.20
N LEU A 469 -10.40 -0.70 -26.56
CA LEU A 469 -11.70 -1.22 -26.20
C LEU A 469 -11.72 -1.73 -24.75
N LEU A 470 -12.44 -1.05 -23.87
CA LEU A 470 -12.78 -1.53 -22.54
C LEU A 470 -14.23 -2.03 -22.52
N LEU A 471 -14.51 -3.14 -21.81
CA LEU A 471 -15.89 -3.57 -21.59
C LEU A 471 -16.73 -2.49 -20.89
N ALA A 472 -18.04 -2.61 -20.99
CA ALA A 472 -18.95 -1.75 -20.23
C ALA A 472 -18.71 -1.93 -18.72
N PRO A 473 -18.85 -0.87 -17.91
CA PRO A 473 -18.85 -1.01 -16.46
C PRO A 473 -19.91 -2.01 -16.00
N ALA A 474 -19.51 -2.95 -15.15
CA ALA A 474 -20.43 -3.81 -14.43
C ALA A 474 -19.77 -4.25 -13.12
N ASP A 475 -20.55 -4.84 -12.22
CA ASP A 475 -20.02 -5.63 -11.12
C ASP A 475 -19.41 -6.89 -11.74
N ARG A 476 -18.09 -6.91 -11.88
CA ARG A 476 -17.36 -7.96 -12.58
C ARG A 476 -16.37 -8.59 -11.64
N TYR A 477 -16.14 -9.85 -11.92
CA TYR A 477 -15.02 -10.56 -11.36
C TYR A 477 -13.68 -9.87 -11.69
N ASP A 478 -12.86 -9.66 -10.67
CA ASP A 478 -11.64 -8.84 -10.74
C ASP A 478 -10.38 -9.53 -10.21
N GLY A 479 -10.39 -10.85 -10.07
CA GLY A 479 -9.22 -11.57 -9.55
C GLY A 479 -9.30 -11.97 -8.08
N ASP A 480 -10.21 -11.39 -7.29
CA ASP A 480 -10.35 -11.66 -5.86
C ASP A 480 -11.84 -11.73 -5.44
N GLU A 481 -12.29 -12.88 -4.94
CA GLU A 481 -13.67 -13.04 -4.48
C GLU A 481 -14.00 -12.13 -3.29
N ASN A 482 -13.01 -11.60 -2.57
CA ASN A 482 -13.18 -10.66 -1.48
C ASN A 482 -13.23 -9.20 -1.89
N ASP A 483 -13.27 -8.89 -3.18
CA ASP A 483 -13.44 -7.52 -3.63
C ASP A 483 -14.92 -7.10 -3.69
N ALA A 484 -15.87 -8.03 -3.75
CA ALA A 484 -17.32 -7.77 -3.71
C ALA A 484 -18.03 -8.55 -2.58
N LEU A 485 -19.30 -8.19 -2.32
CA LEU A 485 -20.19 -8.93 -1.42
C LEU A 485 -20.88 -10.10 -2.15
N PRO A 486 -21.17 -11.23 -1.46
CA PRO A 486 -21.98 -12.29 -2.04
C PRO A 486 -23.35 -11.78 -2.51
N GLU A 487 -23.87 -12.29 -3.63
CA GLU A 487 -25.17 -11.85 -4.19
C GLU A 487 -26.35 -12.06 -3.22
N THR A 488 -26.20 -12.99 -2.27
CA THR A 488 -27.20 -13.26 -1.21
C THR A 488 -27.29 -12.15 -0.16
N TYR A 489 -26.28 -11.27 -0.09
CA TYR A 489 -26.21 -10.23 0.93
C TYR A 489 -27.20 -9.12 0.64
N ASN A 490 -28.12 -8.88 1.58
CA ASN A 490 -29.13 -7.84 1.45
C ASN A 490 -29.46 -7.19 2.81
N LYS A 491 -29.98 -5.96 2.78
CA LYS A 491 -30.26 -5.19 4.01
C LYS A 491 -31.33 -5.80 4.91
N LYS A 492 -32.24 -6.59 4.34
CA LYS A 492 -33.39 -7.16 5.06
C LYS A 492 -32.93 -8.35 5.91
N ASP A 493 -32.17 -9.26 5.32
CA ASP A 493 -31.87 -10.56 5.91
C ASP A 493 -30.43 -10.68 6.44
N THR A 494 -29.52 -9.80 6.04
CA THR A 494 -28.11 -9.86 6.45
C THR A 494 -27.78 -8.89 7.59
N GLU A 495 -27.56 -9.42 8.79
CA GLU A 495 -27.34 -8.63 10.01
C GLU A 495 -26.16 -7.65 9.93
N ILE A 496 -25.03 -8.05 9.35
CA ILE A 496 -23.84 -7.18 9.26
C ILE A 496 -24.09 -5.94 8.38
N LEU A 497 -25.09 -5.98 7.49
CA LEU A 497 -25.46 -4.84 6.65
C LEU A 497 -26.42 -3.87 7.33
N LYS A 498 -27.08 -4.24 8.44
CA LYS A 498 -28.06 -3.35 9.10
C LYS A 498 -27.38 -2.10 9.66
N ALA A 499 -27.99 -0.95 9.46
CA ALA A 499 -27.39 0.32 9.86
C ALA A 499 -27.25 0.44 11.39
N VAL A 500 -26.10 0.94 11.87
CA VAL A 500 -25.83 1.17 13.30
C VAL A 500 -25.91 2.65 13.70
N LEU A 501 -25.72 3.56 12.74
CA LEU A 501 -25.80 5.00 12.98
C LEU A 501 -26.10 5.79 11.69
N THR A 502 -27.27 6.42 11.63
CA THR A 502 -27.74 7.17 10.44
C THR A 502 -28.12 8.62 10.73
N ILE A 503 -28.33 8.98 12.00
CA ILE A 503 -28.87 10.29 12.42
C ILE A 503 -27.81 11.27 12.94
N LYS A 504 -26.53 10.90 12.93
CA LYS A 504 -25.43 11.74 13.44
C LYS A 504 -24.39 12.02 12.36
N PRO A 505 -23.67 13.16 12.43
CA PRO A 505 -22.55 13.48 11.55
C PRO A 505 -21.51 12.36 11.50
N ILE A 506 -21.05 12.07 10.28
CA ILE A 506 -19.89 11.22 10.02
C ILE A 506 -18.91 12.02 9.17
N ALA A 507 -17.70 12.16 9.66
CA ALA A 507 -16.55 12.68 8.91
C ALA A 507 -15.64 11.51 8.53
N VAL A 508 -15.18 11.48 7.29
CA VAL A 508 -14.05 10.65 6.87
C VAL A 508 -12.86 11.57 6.68
N LEU A 509 -11.75 11.31 7.34
CA LEU A 509 -10.50 12.04 7.19
C LEU A 509 -9.51 11.20 6.37
N THR A 510 -8.99 11.78 5.29
CA THR A 510 -8.14 11.08 4.32
C THR A 510 -6.96 11.93 3.84
N ASN A 511 -6.05 11.33 3.08
CA ASN A 511 -4.94 11.99 2.40
C ASN A 511 -4.54 11.21 1.14
N SER A 512 -3.53 11.67 0.40
CA SER A 512 -3.10 11.02 -0.85
C SER A 512 -2.33 9.70 -0.65
N ASN A 513 -2.08 9.29 0.59
CA ASN A 513 -1.62 7.93 0.91
C ASN A 513 -2.80 6.96 1.14
N CYS A 514 -4.04 7.44 1.11
CA CYS A 514 -5.23 6.59 0.97
C CYS A 514 -5.34 6.19 -0.50
N TYR A 515 -5.16 4.91 -0.86
CA TYR A 515 -5.34 4.45 -2.26
C TYR A 515 -5.97 3.06 -2.32
N SER A 516 -6.33 2.59 -3.53
CA SER A 516 -6.89 1.24 -3.74
C SER A 516 -8.24 1.06 -3.02
N ALA A 517 -8.45 -0.01 -2.25
CA ALA A 517 -9.67 -0.17 -1.44
C ALA A 517 -9.94 1.02 -0.48
N CYS A 518 -8.94 1.84 -0.15
CA CYS A 518 -9.17 3.09 0.56
C CYS A 518 -9.84 4.16 -0.33
N ASP A 519 -9.45 4.28 -1.62
CA ASP A 519 -10.18 5.10 -2.59
C ASP A 519 -11.63 4.60 -2.71
N VAL A 520 -11.83 3.27 -2.75
CA VAL A 520 -13.16 2.64 -2.77
C VAL A 520 -13.97 3.08 -1.54
N PHE A 521 -13.43 2.94 -0.33
CA PHE A 521 -14.09 3.38 0.89
C PHE A 521 -14.54 4.84 0.83
N VAL A 522 -13.61 5.74 0.51
CA VAL A 522 -13.90 7.18 0.47
C VAL A 522 -14.94 7.49 -0.62
N SER A 523 -14.88 6.79 -1.75
CA SER A 523 -15.89 6.89 -2.83
C SER A 523 -17.26 6.47 -2.35
N LEU A 524 -17.39 5.28 -1.75
CA LEU A 524 -18.66 4.77 -1.25
C LEU A 524 -19.26 5.71 -0.20
N MET A 525 -18.44 6.18 0.74
CA MET A 525 -18.88 7.10 1.79
C MET A 525 -19.34 8.46 1.24
N LYS A 526 -18.71 8.94 0.16
CA LYS A 526 -19.04 10.20 -0.52
C LYS A 526 -20.29 10.06 -1.40
N ASP A 527 -20.28 9.10 -2.31
CA ASP A 527 -21.25 8.96 -3.40
C ASP A 527 -22.62 8.52 -2.89
N TYR A 528 -22.65 7.69 -1.84
CA TYR A 528 -23.87 7.34 -1.13
C TYR A 528 -24.33 8.40 -0.11
N LYS A 529 -23.64 9.55 -0.04
CA LYS A 529 -23.94 10.63 0.90
C LYS A 529 -23.97 10.14 2.35
N ILE A 530 -22.98 9.32 2.72
CA ILE A 530 -22.87 8.75 4.07
C ILE A 530 -22.11 9.70 4.99
N ALA A 531 -21.02 10.26 4.50
CA ALA A 531 -20.13 11.14 5.25
C ALA A 531 -19.72 12.38 4.47
N LYS A 532 -19.22 13.38 5.20
CA LYS A 532 -18.41 14.44 4.59
C LYS A 532 -16.95 14.05 4.60
N ILE A 533 -16.28 14.31 3.48
CA ILE A 533 -14.90 13.91 3.24
C ILE A 533 -13.98 15.09 3.52
N PHE A 534 -13.13 14.93 4.53
CA PHE A 534 -12.09 15.87 4.91
C PHE A 534 -10.74 15.32 4.47
N GLY A 535 -9.87 16.18 3.92
CA GLY A 535 -8.55 15.79 3.49
C GLY A 535 -7.45 16.64 4.12
N THR A 536 -6.31 16.03 4.46
CA THR A 536 -5.05 16.79 4.60
C THR A 536 -4.39 17.04 3.24
N THR A 537 -4.89 16.36 2.21
CA THR A 537 -4.65 16.64 0.78
C THR A 537 -5.96 16.92 0.06
N LYS A 538 -5.88 17.47 -1.17
CA LYS A 538 -7.06 17.78 -1.99
C LYS A 538 -7.82 16.54 -2.44
N GLN A 539 -7.12 15.43 -2.60
CA GLN A 539 -7.68 14.16 -3.03
C GLN A 539 -6.88 13.00 -2.46
N THR A 540 -7.48 11.82 -2.50
CA THR A 540 -6.82 10.55 -2.20
C THR A 540 -5.79 10.18 -3.27
N GLY A 541 -5.15 9.04 -3.12
CA GLY A 541 -4.01 8.59 -3.92
C GLY A 541 -4.37 8.24 -5.35
N GLY A 542 -5.59 7.76 -5.62
CA GLY A 542 -6.04 7.47 -6.98
C GLY A 542 -5.39 6.24 -7.59
N GLY A 543 -5.32 5.14 -6.83
CA GLY A 543 -4.94 3.81 -7.32
C GLY A 543 -6.20 3.06 -7.74
N GLY A 544 -6.70 3.35 -8.94
CA GLY A 544 -8.06 2.98 -9.36
C GLY A 544 -8.14 1.71 -10.18
N ALA A 545 -7.55 0.64 -9.69
CA ALA A 545 -7.59 -0.68 -10.31
C ALA A 545 -7.48 -1.80 -9.28
N ASN A 546 -7.96 -2.99 -9.59
CA ASN A 546 -7.45 -4.20 -8.95
C ASN A 546 -6.05 -4.52 -9.50
N VAL A 547 -5.35 -5.42 -8.81
CA VAL A 547 -3.93 -5.67 -9.02
C VAL A 547 -3.68 -7.15 -9.27
N ILE A 548 -2.83 -7.44 -10.25
CA ILE A 548 -2.21 -8.75 -10.41
C ILE A 548 -0.71 -8.65 -10.11
N GLU A 549 -0.17 -9.65 -9.41
CA GLU A 549 1.27 -9.97 -9.40
C GLU A 549 1.55 -11.03 -10.48
N TRP A 550 2.54 -10.78 -11.33
CA TRP A 550 2.83 -11.61 -12.49
C TRP A 550 3.09 -13.06 -12.09
N LYS A 551 3.94 -13.29 -11.08
CA LYS A 551 4.28 -14.65 -10.61
C LYS A 551 3.04 -15.47 -10.19
N ASP A 552 2.05 -14.82 -9.56
CA ASP A 552 0.88 -15.51 -8.99
C ASP A 552 0.02 -16.10 -10.12
N PHE A 553 0.10 -15.50 -11.31
CA PHE A 553 -0.66 -15.89 -12.49
C PHE A 553 0.12 -16.80 -13.45
N LEU A 554 1.36 -17.15 -13.11
CA LEU A 554 2.14 -18.15 -13.84
C LEU A 554 1.98 -19.57 -13.28
N THR A 555 1.53 -19.69 -12.03
CA THR A 555 1.33 -20.99 -11.38
C THR A 555 0.37 -21.85 -12.22
N PRO A 556 0.77 -23.07 -12.64
CA PRO A 556 -0.11 -23.93 -13.41
C PRO A 556 -1.33 -24.36 -12.61
N VAL A 557 -2.51 -24.20 -13.19
CA VAL A 557 -3.81 -24.51 -12.60
C VAL A 557 -4.64 -25.43 -13.49
N VAL A 558 -5.52 -26.22 -12.88
CA VAL A 558 -6.43 -27.14 -13.59
C VAL A 558 -7.58 -26.36 -14.22
N VAL A 559 -7.84 -26.52 -15.52
CA VAL A 559 -8.88 -25.72 -16.23
C VAL A 559 -9.94 -26.56 -16.94
N ASP A 560 -9.89 -27.88 -16.84
CA ASP A 560 -10.89 -28.79 -17.40
C ASP A 560 -11.04 -30.09 -16.57
N GLU A 561 -12.04 -30.90 -16.92
CA GLU A 561 -12.32 -32.19 -16.26
C GLU A 561 -11.21 -33.22 -16.48
N GLN A 562 -10.40 -33.06 -17.52
CA GLN A 562 -9.28 -33.94 -17.86
C GLN A 562 -8.05 -33.66 -16.98
N GLY A 563 -8.07 -32.58 -16.19
CA GLY A 563 -6.96 -32.20 -15.34
C GLY A 563 -5.86 -31.42 -16.06
N THR A 564 -6.16 -30.83 -17.23
CA THR A 564 -5.18 -30.04 -18.00
C THR A 564 -4.67 -28.88 -17.15
N LYS A 565 -3.34 -28.79 -16.99
CA LYS A 565 -2.68 -27.72 -16.24
C LYS A 565 -2.12 -26.66 -17.18
N VAL A 566 -2.53 -25.41 -16.98
CA VAL A 566 -2.05 -24.23 -17.74
C VAL A 566 -1.76 -23.07 -16.79
N SER A 567 -0.89 -22.15 -17.18
CA SER A 567 -0.76 -20.88 -16.47
C SER A 567 -2.04 -20.04 -16.64
N ILE A 568 -2.36 -19.23 -15.63
CA ILE A 568 -3.52 -18.33 -15.70
C ILE A 568 -3.31 -17.30 -16.82
N ILE A 569 -2.12 -16.70 -16.93
CA ILE A 569 -1.74 -15.91 -18.11
C ILE A 569 -1.23 -16.87 -19.20
N PRO A 570 -1.91 -16.99 -20.36
CA PRO A 570 -1.46 -17.87 -21.43
C PRO A 570 -0.06 -17.50 -21.91
N ASN A 571 0.81 -18.50 -22.03
CA ASN A 571 2.20 -18.35 -22.47
C ASN A 571 3.06 -17.39 -21.61
N GLY A 572 2.65 -17.11 -20.37
CA GLY A 572 3.45 -16.32 -19.45
C GLY A 572 4.76 -17.03 -19.09
N SER A 573 5.84 -16.25 -18.92
CA SER A 573 7.18 -16.75 -18.62
C SER A 573 7.68 -16.21 -17.28
N PRO A 574 8.50 -16.98 -16.53
CA PRO A 574 9.04 -16.53 -15.25
C PRO A 574 9.94 -15.30 -15.43
N LEU A 575 9.91 -14.39 -14.46
CA LEU A 575 10.75 -13.20 -14.46
C LEU A 575 12.16 -13.49 -13.93
N PRO A 576 13.19 -12.78 -14.41
CA PRO A 576 14.57 -13.08 -14.07
C PRO A 576 14.86 -12.86 -12.59
N ARG A 577 15.57 -13.82 -11.97
CA ARG A 577 16.15 -13.74 -10.61
C ARG A 577 15.23 -13.10 -9.57
N ASN A 578 13.99 -13.56 -9.56
CA ASN A 578 12.94 -13.10 -8.66
C ASN A 578 12.67 -11.58 -8.73
N SER A 579 12.81 -10.99 -9.91
CA SER A 579 12.09 -9.75 -10.22
C SER A 579 10.58 -10.02 -10.27
N GLU A 580 9.79 -8.95 -10.18
CA GLU A 580 8.33 -9.02 -10.16
C GLU A 580 7.74 -7.90 -10.99
N ILE A 581 6.64 -8.20 -11.67
CA ILE A 581 5.77 -7.20 -12.29
C ILE A 581 4.42 -7.23 -11.60
N ARG A 582 4.00 -6.07 -11.12
CA ARG A 582 2.66 -5.81 -10.65
C ARG A 582 1.94 -4.93 -11.68
N PHE A 583 0.68 -5.20 -12.00
CA PHE A 583 -0.06 -4.34 -12.94
C PHE A 583 -1.53 -4.14 -12.61
N ALA A 584 -2.04 -2.98 -13.00
CA ALA A 584 -3.45 -2.63 -12.97
C ALA A 584 -4.21 -3.41 -14.06
N TRP A 585 -5.17 -4.26 -13.66
CA TRP A 585 -5.84 -5.19 -14.58
C TRP A 585 -7.24 -4.76 -15.00
N ASN A 586 -8.08 -4.31 -14.07
CA ASN A 586 -9.41 -3.77 -14.33
C ASN A 586 -9.50 -2.32 -13.86
N LYS A 587 -10.07 -1.47 -14.69
CA LYS A 587 -10.24 -0.05 -14.33
C LYS A 587 -11.46 0.12 -13.44
N ILE A 588 -11.28 0.71 -12.27
CA ILE A 588 -12.36 0.98 -11.32
C ILE A 588 -13.15 2.22 -11.75
N VAL A 589 -14.47 2.09 -11.71
CA VAL A 589 -15.46 3.11 -12.09
C VAL A 589 -16.42 3.36 -10.94
N ARG A 590 -16.62 4.64 -10.62
CA ARG A 590 -17.59 5.12 -9.64
C ARG A 590 -18.92 5.41 -10.35
N PRO A 591 -19.94 4.53 -10.28
CA PRO A 591 -21.20 4.72 -11.00
C PRO A 591 -21.99 5.94 -10.49
N PHE A 592 -21.80 6.32 -9.22
CA PHE A 592 -22.54 7.40 -8.56
C PHE A 592 -21.68 8.64 -8.30
N ALA A 593 -20.54 8.78 -8.97
CA ALA A 593 -19.73 10.00 -8.87
C ALA A 593 -20.55 11.22 -9.32
N VAL A 594 -20.52 12.29 -8.51
CA VAL A 594 -21.27 13.53 -8.79
C VAL A 594 -20.78 14.24 -10.06
N LYS A 595 -19.50 14.05 -10.40
CA LYS A 595 -18.82 14.74 -11.50
C LYS A 595 -18.18 13.70 -12.41
N ASP A 596 -18.34 13.87 -13.71
CA ASP A 596 -17.84 12.90 -14.70
C ASP A 596 -16.32 12.69 -14.62
N TYR A 597 -15.56 13.75 -14.35
CA TYR A 597 -14.11 13.65 -14.20
C TYR A 597 -13.68 12.87 -12.95
N GLU A 598 -14.56 12.72 -11.95
CA GLU A 598 -14.33 11.91 -10.75
C GLU A 598 -14.78 10.44 -10.93
N LYS A 599 -15.36 10.09 -12.09
CA LYS A 599 -15.88 8.75 -12.35
C LYS A 599 -14.79 7.68 -12.32
N TYR A 600 -13.58 8.00 -12.74
CA TYR A 600 -12.44 7.10 -12.64
C TYR A 600 -11.61 7.44 -11.41
N ILE A 601 -11.28 6.42 -10.62
CA ILE A 601 -10.39 6.59 -9.47
C ILE A 601 -8.94 6.78 -9.94
N GLU A 602 -8.52 6.05 -10.97
CA GLU A 602 -7.15 6.16 -11.46
C GLU A 602 -6.86 7.59 -11.94
N GLY A 603 -5.72 8.15 -11.54
CA GLY A 603 -5.30 9.48 -11.97
C GLY A 603 -5.91 10.64 -11.19
N VAL A 604 -7.08 10.42 -10.56
CA VAL A 604 -7.85 11.47 -9.89
C VAL A 604 -7.97 11.20 -8.39
N GLY A 605 -8.26 9.98 -8.00
CA GLY A 605 -8.71 9.65 -6.65
C GLY A 605 -10.09 10.23 -6.35
N VAL A 606 -10.38 10.39 -5.06
CA VAL A 606 -11.60 10.99 -4.55
C VAL A 606 -11.27 12.38 -4.04
N VAL A 607 -11.85 13.40 -4.68
CA VAL A 607 -11.69 14.79 -4.27
C VAL A 607 -12.37 15.01 -2.93
N THR A 608 -11.71 15.66 -1.98
CA THR A 608 -12.28 15.91 -0.65
C THR A 608 -13.29 17.07 -0.69
N ASP A 609 -14.28 17.04 0.20
CA ASP A 609 -15.26 18.14 0.33
C ASP A 609 -14.59 19.37 0.98
N TYR A 610 -13.68 19.12 1.93
CA TYR A 610 -12.95 20.15 2.68
C TYR A 610 -11.49 19.76 2.87
N VAL A 611 -10.59 20.72 2.71
CA VAL A 611 -9.14 20.51 2.89
C VAL A 611 -8.64 21.24 4.12
N TYR A 612 -8.14 20.48 5.09
CA TYR A 612 -7.40 20.97 6.25
C TYR A 612 -5.95 20.52 6.12
N ARG A 613 -5.14 21.32 5.40
CA ARG A 613 -3.69 21.10 5.27
C ARG A 613 -3.02 21.07 6.64
N GLN A 614 -2.02 20.20 6.78
CA GLN A 614 -1.23 20.08 7.99
C GLN A 614 -0.39 21.35 8.23
N THR A 615 -0.42 21.83 9.46
CA THR A 615 0.48 22.86 9.97
C THR A 615 1.77 22.24 10.51
N THR A 616 2.77 23.05 10.84
CA THR A 616 3.96 22.55 11.53
C THR A 616 3.55 21.88 12.85
N GLN A 617 2.58 22.45 13.57
CA GLN A 617 2.06 21.84 14.80
C GLN A 617 1.42 20.47 14.55
N ASP A 618 0.69 20.29 13.45
CA ASP A 618 0.10 18.98 13.11
C ASP A 618 1.18 17.91 12.88
N LEU A 619 2.27 18.27 12.19
CA LEU A 619 3.39 17.36 11.95
C LEU A 619 4.09 16.94 13.27
N LEU A 620 4.05 17.78 14.30
CA LEU A 620 4.75 17.57 15.57
C LEU A 620 3.86 17.04 16.71
N ASP A 621 2.55 17.26 16.64
CA ASP A 621 1.56 16.94 17.70
C ASP A 621 0.45 16.05 17.14
N ASN A 622 0.83 15.08 16.29
CA ASN A 622 -0.04 14.02 15.76
C ASN A 622 -1.39 14.54 15.23
N ASP A 623 -1.35 15.56 14.36
CA ASP A 623 -2.50 16.14 13.65
C ASP A 623 -3.59 16.76 14.51
N LYS A 624 -3.22 17.21 15.71
CA LYS A 624 -4.16 17.81 16.67
C LYS A 624 -4.98 18.96 16.11
N VAL A 625 -4.40 19.87 15.32
CA VAL A 625 -5.11 21.04 14.79
C VAL A 625 -6.12 20.60 13.73
N VAL A 626 -5.74 19.67 12.85
CA VAL A 626 -6.67 19.03 11.89
C VAL A 626 -7.83 18.38 12.62
N PHE A 627 -7.56 17.57 13.66
CA PHE A 627 -8.60 16.91 14.46
C PHE A 627 -9.55 17.92 15.09
N GLN A 628 -9.02 19.00 15.68
CA GLN A 628 -9.85 20.05 16.27
C GLN A 628 -10.77 20.72 15.26
N LYS A 629 -10.29 21.00 14.04
CA LYS A 629 -11.12 21.57 12.97
C LYS A 629 -12.27 20.63 12.60
N VAL A 630 -11.98 19.35 12.35
CA VAL A 630 -13.01 18.34 12.04
C VAL A 630 -13.98 18.15 13.21
N PHE A 631 -13.49 18.15 14.45
CA PHE A 631 -14.35 18.04 15.64
C PHE A 631 -15.26 19.24 15.80
N ASN A 632 -14.80 20.46 15.52
CA ASN A 632 -15.66 21.64 15.50
C ASN A 632 -16.79 21.49 14.47
N ASP A 633 -16.49 20.97 13.29
CA ASP A 633 -17.49 20.73 12.25
C ASP A 633 -18.51 19.65 12.66
N ILE A 634 -18.05 18.55 13.29
CA ILE A 634 -18.93 17.47 13.76
C ILE A 634 -19.92 17.95 14.84
N ILE A 635 -19.49 18.81 15.76
CA ILE A 635 -20.33 19.26 16.89
C ILE A 635 -21.13 20.52 16.57
N ASP A 636 -20.97 21.09 15.37
CA ASP A 636 -21.70 22.27 14.95
C ASP A 636 -23.21 21.97 14.86
N SER A 637 -23.98 22.57 15.77
CA SER A 637 -25.42 22.39 15.85
C SER A 637 -26.17 22.94 14.65
N LYS A 638 -25.57 23.89 13.91
CA LYS A 638 -26.14 24.43 12.68
C LYS A 638 -25.86 23.55 11.46
N ASN A 639 -24.98 22.55 11.60
CA ASN A 639 -24.56 21.67 10.51
C ASN A 639 -24.09 22.47 9.28
N THR A 640 -23.28 23.51 9.47
CA THR A 640 -22.85 24.42 8.39
C THR A 640 -22.08 23.73 7.27
N LYS A 641 -21.41 22.61 7.58
CA LYS A 641 -20.71 21.76 6.60
C LYS A 641 -21.63 20.81 5.84
N GLY A 642 -22.91 20.77 6.18
CA GLY A 642 -23.95 20.00 5.49
C GLY A 642 -23.80 18.49 5.62
N PHE A 643 -23.38 17.97 6.78
CA PHE A 643 -23.36 16.53 7.06
C PHE A 643 -24.73 15.91 6.77
N TYR A 644 -24.71 14.72 6.17
CA TYR A 644 -25.90 13.97 5.84
C TYR A 644 -26.46 13.29 7.10
N LEU A 645 -27.73 13.56 7.42
CA LEU A 645 -28.44 12.99 8.58
C LEU A 645 -29.69 12.25 8.08
N LYS A 646 -30.12 11.22 8.80
CA LYS A 646 -31.27 10.36 8.43
C LYS A 646 -31.07 9.65 7.06
N ARG A 647 -29.84 9.16 6.85
CA ARG A 647 -29.36 8.49 5.63
C ARG A 647 -29.62 6.98 5.61
#